data_AF-S2VJ52-F1
#
_entry.id   AF-S2VJ52-F1
#
_cell.length_a   1.000
_cell.length_b   1.000
_cell.length_c   1.000
_cell.angle_alpha   90.00
_cell.angle_beta   90.00
_cell.angle_gamma   90.00
#
_symmetry.space_group_name_H-M   'P 1'
#
loop_
_entity.id
_entity.type
_entity.pdbx_description
1 polymer ?
#
loop_
_entity_poly.entity_id
_entity_poly.type
_entity_poly.pdbx_seq_one_letter_code
_entity_poly.pdbx_strand_id
1 'polypeptide(L)'
;MHSMFKGATSANPAVTTWDTSNVTNMSDMFYQATHANPDVTAWKTGNVTTMANMFWSAESATPNVTKWDTSKVTDMNSMFAHAKQANPDVSNWDTGNVTTMASMFKGAKSANPNVASWDTSKVTDMSSMFENASMANPDTSTWKTGSVTTMASMFEYASSANPNVAAWDTSKVTNMSSIFAHAAKANPDVSNWDTGNVTDMSGMFTWAFAARPNVTNWDTSNVTNMNSMFAVAVSANPDVSKWNTSKVTDMDSMFNMDNSALFLDITNWGNLPASMNSVFTTGSPATIRLAGSQVKALAKGENNFKFMKDHPFNIVEESESADVPLPLRSEAVLGQNANELFSIADELRDDAVYYVRPNFMVGVTVAPLSVVEGSPEPSLELTTDPEGFAPCLEGQPALTYTTETTPGEYPITQGTVKVKAECAAGYGIIFKDSTLTVTAREVTPPKPTPPVPDPTEPVQPTPTPPVPNAGNMFYVSNNWTATVAEHMFSYGRAGDQVLVGDWDGDGVDTFAVRRGNILYVKNSVQGGQADHVFSYGRASDEIVVGDFDGDGKDTFAVRRGNAYHVLNSLHSGAADQVIYYGRANDAVYTGDFDGDGVDTFAVRRGNMYYVKNSIASGVADSVFSYGRDGDTTLLGDFDGDGVDTFAVRRGNTIYVKNSLTPGAADRVLAYGRVSDTLYIGDWDGDGIDTPAVRR
;
A
#
# COMPACT_ATOMS: atom_id res chain seq x y z
N MET A 1 -18.13 -23.09 -41.78
CA MET A 1 -18.66 -21.71 -41.78
C MET A 1 -17.57 -20.80 -41.25
N HIS A 2 -16.68 -20.36 -42.13
CA HIS A 2 -15.45 -19.66 -41.77
C HIS A 2 -15.49 -18.21 -42.27
N SER A 3 -15.03 -17.25 -41.47
CA SER A 3 -14.92 -15.81 -41.82
C SER A 3 -16.19 -15.14 -42.40
N MET A 4 -17.38 -15.71 -42.22
CA MET A 4 -18.58 -15.32 -43.00
C MET A 4 -19.05 -13.88 -42.78
N PHE A 5 -18.84 -13.31 -41.59
CA PHE A 5 -19.18 -11.95 -41.23
C PHE A 5 -17.94 -11.13 -40.79
N LYS A 6 -16.76 -11.55 -41.26
CA LYS A 6 -15.48 -10.93 -40.89
C LYS A 6 -15.44 -9.44 -41.29
N GLY A 7 -15.16 -8.57 -40.32
CA GLY A 7 -15.10 -7.11 -40.47
C GLY A 7 -16.44 -6.40 -40.61
N ALA A 8 -17.58 -7.09 -40.45
CA ALA A 8 -18.90 -6.49 -40.62
C ALA A 8 -19.28 -5.60 -39.43
N THR A 9 -19.43 -4.30 -39.64
CA THR A 9 -19.70 -3.31 -38.58
C THR A 9 -20.96 -3.59 -37.75
N SER A 10 -21.97 -4.25 -38.32
CA SER A 10 -23.11 -4.81 -37.59
C SER A 10 -23.53 -6.13 -38.23
N ALA A 11 -23.18 -7.25 -37.58
CA ALA A 11 -23.55 -8.59 -38.00
C ALA A 11 -24.46 -9.26 -36.97
N ASN A 12 -25.75 -8.88 -37.03
CA ASN A 12 -26.85 -9.59 -36.38
C ASN A 12 -27.75 -10.28 -37.42
N PRO A 13 -27.21 -11.21 -38.23
CA PRO A 13 -27.96 -11.94 -39.25
C PRO A 13 -29.05 -12.83 -38.63
N ALA A 14 -30.15 -13.02 -39.34
CA ALA A 14 -31.21 -13.97 -38.97
C ALA A 14 -30.74 -15.42 -39.23
N VAL A 15 -29.99 -15.98 -38.28
CA VAL A 15 -29.30 -17.30 -38.39
C VAL A 15 -30.02 -18.43 -37.65
N THR A 16 -31.15 -18.15 -37.02
CA THR A 16 -31.96 -19.13 -36.27
C THR A 16 -32.59 -20.22 -37.14
N THR A 17 -32.64 -20.02 -38.46
CA THR A 17 -33.16 -20.96 -39.45
C THR A 17 -32.08 -21.82 -40.13
N TRP A 18 -30.81 -21.61 -39.81
CA TRP A 18 -29.69 -22.29 -40.47
C TRP A 18 -29.47 -23.70 -39.94
N ASP A 19 -29.49 -24.71 -40.81
CA ASP A 19 -29.10 -26.07 -40.41
C ASP A 19 -27.57 -26.20 -40.35
N THR A 20 -27.06 -26.05 -39.13
CA THR A 20 -25.64 -26.12 -38.80
C THR A 20 -25.14 -27.54 -38.49
N SER A 21 -26.00 -28.57 -38.62
CA SER A 21 -25.74 -29.96 -38.19
C SER A 21 -24.47 -30.60 -38.78
N ASN A 22 -24.03 -30.19 -39.97
CA ASN A 22 -22.86 -30.73 -40.67
C ASN A 22 -21.64 -29.79 -40.62
N VAL A 23 -21.68 -28.73 -39.82
CA VAL A 23 -20.61 -27.74 -39.74
C VAL A 23 -19.49 -28.26 -38.84
N THR A 24 -18.28 -28.35 -39.39
CA THR A 24 -17.09 -28.80 -38.64
C THR A 24 -16.16 -27.66 -38.22
N ASN A 25 -16.24 -26.50 -38.87
CA ASN A 25 -15.39 -25.35 -38.58
C ASN A 25 -16.28 -24.09 -38.48
N MET A 26 -16.16 -23.35 -37.37
CA MET A 26 -16.82 -22.06 -37.12
C MET A 26 -15.80 -20.92 -36.90
N SER A 27 -14.54 -21.09 -37.31
CA SER A 27 -13.47 -20.13 -37.02
C SER A 27 -13.70 -18.79 -37.71
N ASP A 28 -13.25 -17.71 -37.06
CA ASP A 28 -13.27 -16.34 -37.58
C ASP A 28 -14.67 -15.78 -37.92
N MET A 29 -15.76 -16.49 -37.60
CA MET A 29 -17.07 -16.26 -38.21
C MET A 29 -17.60 -14.82 -38.05
N PHE A 30 -17.34 -14.19 -36.91
CA PHE A 30 -17.66 -12.80 -36.57
C PHE A 30 -16.41 -11.99 -36.20
N TYR A 31 -15.23 -12.39 -36.70
CA TYR A 31 -13.96 -11.68 -36.48
C TYR A 31 -14.08 -10.20 -36.88
N GLN A 32 -13.72 -9.25 -36.01
CA GLN A 32 -13.88 -7.79 -36.16
C GLN A 32 -15.32 -7.31 -36.40
N ALA A 33 -16.34 -8.12 -36.12
CA ALA A 33 -17.72 -7.70 -36.28
C ALA A 33 -18.22 -6.95 -35.02
N THR A 34 -17.80 -5.69 -34.87
CA THR A 34 -17.84 -4.94 -33.59
C THR A 34 -19.21 -4.87 -32.90
N HIS A 35 -20.32 -4.86 -33.64
CA HIS A 35 -21.68 -4.86 -33.10
C HIS A 35 -22.43 -6.21 -33.29
N ALA A 36 -21.71 -7.31 -33.51
CA ALA A 36 -22.30 -8.63 -33.61
C ALA A 36 -22.63 -9.21 -32.23
N ASN A 37 -23.89 -9.56 -32.04
CA ASN A 37 -24.40 -10.42 -30.97
C ASN A 37 -25.58 -11.29 -31.51
N PRO A 38 -25.30 -12.22 -32.44
CA PRO A 38 -26.33 -12.99 -33.14
C PRO A 38 -27.05 -14.00 -32.24
N ASP A 39 -28.34 -14.25 -32.51
CA ASP A 39 -29.07 -15.36 -31.89
C ASP A 39 -28.65 -16.71 -32.48
N VAL A 40 -27.73 -17.37 -31.78
CA VAL A 40 -27.17 -18.69 -32.11
C VAL A 40 -27.85 -19.84 -31.37
N THR A 41 -28.99 -19.60 -30.70
CA THR A 41 -29.63 -20.59 -29.80
C THR A 41 -30.22 -21.81 -30.51
N ALA A 42 -30.38 -21.74 -31.84
CA ALA A 42 -30.87 -22.83 -32.69
C ALA A 42 -29.73 -23.68 -33.32
N TRP A 43 -28.47 -23.32 -33.10
CA TRP A 43 -27.35 -23.98 -33.78
C TRP A 43 -27.01 -25.35 -33.18
N LYS A 44 -26.64 -26.29 -34.06
CA LYS A 44 -26.26 -27.67 -33.75
C LYS A 44 -24.75 -27.81 -33.88
N THR A 45 -24.02 -27.61 -32.80
CA THR A 45 -22.55 -27.54 -32.84
C THR A 45 -21.84 -28.89 -32.65
N GLY A 46 -22.55 -29.99 -32.40
CA GLY A 46 -21.98 -31.32 -32.10
C GLY A 46 -21.18 -32.02 -33.20
N ASN A 47 -20.82 -31.34 -34.29
CA ASN A 47 -19.82 -31.76 -35.27
C ASN A 47 -18.67 -30.75 -35.45
N VAL A 48 -18.71 -29.61 -34.76
CA VAL A 48 -17.70 -28.54 -34.80
C VAL A 48 -16.45 -29.00 -34.06
N THR A 49 -15.29 -28.84 -34.71
CA THR A 49 -13.97 -29.18 -34.16
C THR A 49 -13.11 -27.95 -33.85
N THR A 50 -13.42 -26.78 -34.43
CA THR A 50 -12.73 -25.51 -34.13
C THR A 50 -13.70 -24.33 -34.11
N MET A 51 -13.53 -23.48 -33.10
CA MET A 51 -14.23 -22.21 -32.90
C MET A 51 -13.22 -21.03 -32.77
N ALA A 52 -11.99 -21.21 -33.25
CA ALA A 52 -10.93 -20.23 -33.09
C ALA A 52 -11.28 -18.84 -33.66
N ASN A 53 -10.95 -17.79 -32.93
CA ASN A 53 -11.19 -16.38 -33.28
C ASN A 53 -12.66 -16.03 -33.62
N MET A 54 -13.64 -16.87 -33.26
CA MET A 54 -15.01 -16.77 -33.77
C MET A 54 -15.68 -15.42 -33.51
N PHE A 55 -15.44 -14.80 -32.36
CA PHE A 55 -15.93 -13.48 -31.95
C PHE A 55 -14.77 -12.50 -31.64
N TRP A 56 -13.59 -12.72 -32.24
CA TRP A 56 -12.42 -11.84 -32.04
C TRP A 56 -12.76 -10.38 -32.38
N SER A 57 -12.55 -9.43 -31.47
CA SER A 57 -12.98 -8.02 -31.58
C SER A 57 -14.45 -7.79 -31.95
N ALA A 58 -15.35 -8.75 -31.69
CA ALA A 58 -16.79 -8.52 -31.74
C ALA A 58 -17.21 -7.86 -30.43
N GLU A 59 -16.95 -6.56 -30.28
CA GLU A 59 -17.00 -5.85 -28.99
C GLU A 59 -18.33 -6.00 -28.21
N SER A 60 -19.45 -6.16 -28.93
CA SER A 60 -20.79 -6.34 -28.37
C SER A 60 -21.23 -7.79 -28.15
N ALA A 61 -20.38 -8.78 -28.47
CA ALA A 61 -20.76 -10.19 -28.46
C ALA A 61 -20.91 -10.74 -27.03
N THR A 62 -22.11 -11.20 -26.68
CA THR A 62 -22.38 -12.05 -25.52
C THR A 62 -23.46 -13.09 -25.90
N PRO A 63 -23.13 -13.99 -26.86
CA PRO A 63 -24.11 -14.87 -27.47
C PRO A 63 -24.62 -15.92 -26.47
N ASN A 64 -25.90 -16.30 -26.58
CA ASN A 64 -26.45 -17.39 -25.79
C ASN A 64 -26.00 -18.75 -26.36
N VAL A 65 -24.94 -19.30 -25.77
CA VAL A 65 -24.29 -20.57 -26.15
C VAL A 65 -24.71 -21.76 -25.28
N THR A 66 -25.72 -21.61 -24.41
CA THR A 66 -26.14 -22.63 -23.42
C THR A 66 -26.59 -23.97 -24.00
N LYS A 67 -26.90 -24.02 -25.30
CA LYS A 67 -27.32 -25.23 -26.03
C LYS A 67 -26.23 -25.82 -26.93
N TRP A 68 -25.02 -25.27 -26.90
CA TRP A 68 -23.93 -25.75 -27.75
C TRP A 68 -23.34 -27.05 -27.18
N ASP A 69 -23.30 -28.07 -28.03
CA ASP A 69 -22.47 -29.26 -27.83
C ASP A 69 -21.05 -28.94 -28.31
N THR A 70 -20.10 -28.89 -27.38
CA THR A 70 -18.68 -28.62 -27.63
C THR A 70 -17.81 -29.88 -27.58
N SER A 71 -18.39 -31.07 -27.40
CA SER A 71 -17.67 -32.33 -27.10
C SER A 71 -16.62 -32.76 -28.15
N LYS A 72 -16.69 -32.21 -29.37
CA LYS A 72 -15.72 -32.45 -30.45
C LYS A 72 -14.77 -31.27 -30.73
N VAL A 73 -14.93 -30.14 -30.05
CA VAL A 73 -14.09 -28.97 -30.22
C VAL A 73 -12.70 -29.26 -29.64
N THR A 74 -11.67 -29.08 -30.46
CA THR A 74 -10.26 -29.23 -30.05
C THR A 74 -9.56 -27.89 -29.89
N ASP A 75 -10.11 -26.82 -30.49
CA ASP A 75 -9.47 -25.51 -30.61
C ASP A 75 -10.47 -24.38 -30.33
N MET A 76 -10.23 -23.65 -29.25
CA MET A 76 -10.99 -22.49 -28.78
C MET A 76 -10.15 -21.20 -28.75
N ASN A 77 -9.01 -21.18 -29.45
CA ASN A 77 -8.06 -20.07 -29.40
C ASN A 77 -8.69 -18.72 -29.73
N SER A 78 -8.44 -17.72 -28.89
CA SER A 78 -8.87 -16.34 -29.07
C SER A 78 -10.37 -16.15 -29.34
N MET A 79 -11.22 -17.11 -28.96
CA MET A 79 -12.62 -17.17 -29.40
C MET A 79 -13.41 -15.89 -29.09
N PHE A 80 -13.17 -15.26 -27.93
CA PHE A 80 -13.78 -14.01 -27.49
C PHE A 80 -12.73 -12.90 -27.24
N ALA A 81 -11.51 -13.02 -27.77
CA ALA A 81 -10.47 -12.01 -27.58
C ALA A 81 -10.95 -10.64 -28.09
N HIS A 82 -10.83 -9.60 -27.27
CA HIS A 82 -11.29 -8.22 -27.48
C HIS A 82 -12.81 -8.06 -27.67
N ALA A 83 -13.62 -9.09 -27.43
CA ALA A 83 -15.07 -8.96 -27.30
C ALA A 83 -15.40 -8.35 -25.92
N LYS A 84 -15.35 -7.01 -25.83
CA LYS A 84 -15.41 -6.26 -24.57
C LYS A 84 -16.57 -6.66 -23.64
N GLN A 85 -17.74 -6.97 -24.20
CA GLN A 85 -18.96 -7.36 -23.47
C GLN A 85 -19.11 -8.87 -23.25
N ALA A 86 -18.16 -9.71 -23.68
CA ALA A 86 -18.31 -11.15 -23.62
C ALA A 86 -18.25 -11.67 -22.17
N ASN A 87 -19.39 -12.16 -21.68
CA ASN A 87 -19.46 -13.04 -20.52
C ASN A 87 -20.52 -14.14 -20.75
N PRO A 88 -20.34 -15.01 -21.78
CA PRO A 88 -21.32 -16.05 -22.11
C PRO A 88 -21.40 -17.13 -21.03
N ASP A 89 -22.60 -17.71 -20.85
CA ASP A 89 -22.76 -18.90 -20.00
C ASP A 89 -22.18 -20.14 -20.69
N VAL A 90 -20.97 -20.50 -20.25
CA VAL A 90 -20.17 -21.65 -20.72
C VAL A 90 -20.20 -22.84 -19.74
N SER A 91 -21.08 -22.82 -18.74
CA SER A 91 -21.12 -23.82 -17.66
C SER A 91 -21.44 -25.25 -18.14
N ASN A 92 -22.10 -25.38 -19.29
CA ASN A 92 -22.47 -26.66 -19.91
C ASN A 92 -21.46 -27.16 -20.98
N TRP A 93 -20.33 -26.49 -21.16
CA TRP A 93 -19.37 -26.85 -22.21
C TRP A 93 -18.54 -28.09 -21.81
N ASP A 94 -18.56 -29.12 -22.66
CA ASP A 94 -17.57 -30.19 -22.63
C ASP A 94 -16.29 -29.70 -23.30
N THR A 95 -15.25 -29.47 -22.48
CA THR A 95 -13.91 -29.07 -22.94
C THR A 95 -12.93 -30.24 -23.01
N GLY A 96 -13.37 -31.48 -22.73
CA GLY A 96 -12.50 -32.64 -22.55
C GLY A 96 -11.73 -33.10 -23.78
N ASN A 97 -11.93 -32.48 -24.95
CA ASN A 97 -11.13 -32.64 -26.17
C ASN A 97 -10.35 -31.38 -26.60
N VAL A 98 -10.50 -30.26 -25.89
CA VAL A 98 -9.80 -29.01 -26.17
C VAL A 98 -8.32 -29.15 -25.82
N THR A 99 -7.44 -28.82 -26.77
CA THR A 99 -5.99 -28.87 -26.59
C THR A 99 -5.38 -27.48 -26.37
N THR A 100 -6.13 -26.41 -26.61
CA THR A 100 -5.60 -25.04 -26.61
C THR A 100 -6.72 -24.02 -26.35
N MET A 101 -6.47 -23.11 -25.40
CA MET A 101 -7.38 -22.05 -24.95
C MET A 101 -6.66 -20.68 -24.96
N ALA A 102 -5.56 -20.56 -25.70
CA ALA A 102 -4.72 -19.38 -25.69
C ALA A 102 -5.52 -18.13 -26.11
N SER A 103 -5.32 -17.03 -25.40
CA SER A 103 -6.00 -15.74 -25.60
C SER A 103 -7.53 -15.77 -25.59
N MET A 104 -8.19 -16.85 -25.13
CA MET A 104 -9.64 -17.06 -25.35
C MET A 104 -10.54 -15.87 -24.95
N PHE A 105 -10.22 -15.19 -23.85
CA PHE A 105 -10.89 -13.98 -23.35
C PHE A 105 -9.97 -12.75 -23.27
N LYS A 106 -8.81 -12.76 -23.96
CA LYS A 106 -7.83 -11.65 -23.98
C LYS A 106 -8.52 -10.32 -24.31
N GLY A 107 -8.60 -9.38 -23.37
CA GLY A 107 -9.21 -8.05 -23.55
C GLY A 107 -10.74 -8.04 -23.53
N ALA A 108 -11.40 -9.15 -23.18
CA ALA A 108 -12.83 -9.20 -22.92
C ALA A 108 -13.13 -8.59 -21.53
N LYS A 109 -13.34 -7.28 -21.49
CA LYS A 109 -13.40 -6.48 -20.25
C LYS A 109 -14.43 -6.97 -19.23
N SER A 110 -15.56 -7.49 -19.69
CA SER A 110 -16.64 -8.01 -18.84
C SER A 110 -16.55 -9.51 -18.51
N ALA A 111 -15.51 -10.22 -18.99
CA ALA A 111 -15.42 -11.67 -18.84
C ALA A 111 -15.14 -12.07 -17.38
N ASN A 112 -16.08 -12.82 -16.79
CA ASN A 112 -15.85 -13.64 -15.61
C ASN A 112 -16.67 -14.94 -15.75
N PRO A 113 -16.32 -15.82 -16.69
CA PRO A 113 -17.14 -16.97 -17.05
C PRO A 113 -17.13 -18.04 -15.95
N ASN A 114 -18.26 -18.74 -15.79
CA ASN A 114 -18.33 -19.93 -14.93
C ASN A 114 -17.65 -21.12 -15.65
N VAL A 115 -16.40 -21.41 -15.26
CA VAL A 115 -15.54 -22.45 -15.83
C VAL A 115 -15.33 -23.66 -14.90
N ALA A 116 -16.06 -23.75 -13.78
CA ALA A 116 -15.83 -24.77 -12.75
C ALA A 116 -16.06 -26.22 -13.25
N SER A 117 -16.82 -26.40 -14.34
CA SER A 117 -17.10 -27.68 -14.99
C SER A 117 -16.06 -28.11 -16.04
N TRP A 118 -15.10 -27.25 -16.39
CA TRP A 118 -14.20 -27.48 -17.51
C TRP A 118 -13.16 -28.58 -17.21
N ASP A 119 -13.05 -29.57 -18.09
CA ASP A 119 -11.93 -30.50 -18.09
C ASP A 119 -10.80 -29.93 -18.96
N THR A 120 -9.72 -29.46 -18.33
CA THR A 120 -8.55 -28.90 -19.00
C THR A 120 -7.42 -29.91 -19.23
N SER A 121 -7.62 -31.20 -18.94
CA SER A 121 -6.53 -32.20 -18.88
C SER A 121 -5.74 -32.42 -20.18
N LYS A 122 -6.27 -32.01 -21.32
CA LYS A 122 -5.60 -32.05 -22.64
C LYS A 122 -5.06 -30.69 -23.10
N VAL A 123 -5.33 -29.60 -22.37
CA VAL A 123 -4.89 -28.26 -22.75
C VAL A 123 -3.37 -28.16 -22.54
N THR A 124 -2.65 -27.75 -23.59
CA THR A 124 -1.20 -27.54 -23.54
C THR A 124 -0.81 -26.06 -23.48
N ASP A 125 -1.72 -25.17 -23.88
CA ASP A 125 -1.49 -23.73 -24.00
C ASP A 125 -2.66 -22.94 -23.39
N MET A 126 -2.35 -22.17 -22.35
CA MET A 126 -3.25 -21.24 -21.65
C MET A 126 -2.75 -19.79 -21.73
N SER A 127 -1.78 -19.49 -22.60
CA SER A 127 -1.15 -18.17 -22.69
C SER A 127 -2.15 -17.06 -22.99
N SER A 128 -1.99 -15.92 -22.33
CA SER A 128 -2.84 -14.71 -22.46
C SER A 128 -4.35 -14.92 -22.26
N MET A 129 -4.80 -16.05 -21.69
CA MET A 129 -6.23 -16.44 -21.74
C MET A 129 -7.19 -15.37 -21.22
N PHE A 130 -6.82 -14.66 -20.15
CA PHE A 130 -7.56 -13.54 -19.56
C PHE A 130 -6.76 -12.23 -19.55
N GLU A 131 -5.69 -12.12 -20.36
CA GLU A 131 -4.88 -10.91 -20.46
C GLU A 131 -5.78 -9.70 -20.75
N ASN A 132 -5.70 -8.64 -19.94
CA ASN A 132 -6.44 -7.39 -20.07
C ASN A 132 -7.97 -7.54 -19.89
N ALA A 133 -8.46 -8.68 -19.39
CA ALA A 133 -9.84 -8.89 -18.97
C ALA A 133 -10.04 -8.40 -17.52
N SER A 134 -10.40 -7.13 -17.36
CA SER A 134 -10.38 -6.43 -16.06
C SER A 134 -11.25 -7.06 -14.96
N MET A 135 -12.37 -7.70 -15.33
CA MET A 135 -13.30 -8.36 -14.39
C MET A 135 -12.99 -9.84 -14.14
N ALA A 136 -11.96 -10.41 -14.76
CA ALA A 136 -11.72 -11.85 -14.71
C ALA A 136 -11.20 -12.27 -13.32
N ASN A 137 -12.00 -13.07 -12.62
CA ASN A 137 -11.56 -13.87 -11.49
C ASN A 137 -12.30 -15.23 -11.47
N PRO A 138 -12.10 -16.07 -12.50
CA PRO A 138 -12.83 -17.33 -12.66
C PRO A 138 -12.41 -18.36 -11.61
N ASP A 139 -13.33 -19.24 -11.21
CA ASP A 139 -13.00 -20.38 -10.37
C ASP A 139 -12.21 -21.44 -11.15
N THR A 140 -10.89 -21.42 -10.95
CA THR A 140 -9.93 -22.35 -11.55
C THR A 140 -9.57 -23.54 -10.64
N SER A 141 -10.27 -23.73 -9.52
CA SER A 141 -9.93 -24.73 -8.50
C SER A 141 -10.02 -26.19 -8.98
N THR A 142 -10.82 -26.45 -10.02
CA THR A 142 -11.02 -27.79 -10.60
C THR A 142 -10.10 -28.10 -11.78
N TRP A 143 -9.27 -27.14 -12.20
CA TRP A 143 -8.47 -27.25 -13.42
C TRP A 143 -7.34 -28.28 -13.30
N LYS A 144 -7.19 -29.09 -14.35
CA LYS A 144 -6.16 -30.11 -14.49
C LYS A 144 -5.06 -29.57 -15.41
N THR A 145 -4.03 -28.96 -14.84
CA THR A 145 -2.98 -28.25 -15.61
C THR A 145 -1.78 -29.10 -15.99
N GLY A 146 -1.70 -30.37 -15.57
CA GLY A 146 -0.54 -31.26 -15.79
C GLY A 146 -0.22 -31.64 -17.25
N SER A 147 -0.87 -31.03 -18.24
CA SER A 147 -0.50 -31.09 -19.68
C SER A 147 -0.03 -29.74 -20.23
N VAL A 148 -0.17 -28.66 -19.47
CA VAL A 148 0.14 -27.28 -19.87
C VAL A 148 1.65 -27.08 -19.93
N THR A 149 2.12 -26.51 -21.04
CA THR A 149 3.54 -26.18 -21.26
C THR A 149 3.81 -24.67 -21.18
N THR A 150 2.78 -23.84 -21.33
CA THR A 150 2.89 -22.37 -21.22
C THR A 150 1.64 -21.75 -20.60
N MET A 151 1.87 -20.80 -19.69
CA MET A 151 0.85 -19.97 -19.04
C MET A 151 1.15 -18.47 -19.21
N ALA A 152 2.08 -18.11 -20.09
CA ALA A 152 2.59 -16.75 -20.26
C ALA A 152 1.46 -15.71 -20.38
N SER A 153 1.55 -14.59 -19.65
CA SER A 153 0.59 -13.47 -19.63
C SER A 153 -0.87 -13.83 -19.28
N MET A 154 -1.15 -15.01 -18.70
CA MET A 154 -2.52 -15.52 -18.56
C MET A 154 -3.52 -14.55 -17.89
N PHE A 155 -3.11 -13.81 -16.86
CA PHE A 155 -3.89 -12.77 -16.17
C PHE A 155 -3.22 -11.38 -16.21
N GLU A 156 -2.32 -11.15 -17.18
CA GLU A 156 -1.64 -9.86 -17.31
C GLU A 156 -2.66 -8.71 -17.54
N TYR A 157 -2.62 -7.61 -16.79
CA TYR A 157 -3.64 -6.53 -16.74
C TYR A 157 -5.07 -6.97 -16.34
N ALA A 158 -5.28 -8.15 -15.74
CA ALA A 158 -6.56 -8.54 -15.16
C ALA A 158 -6.69 -8.00 -13.73
N SER A 159 -7.13 -6.74 -13.59
CA SER A 159 -7.16 -6.01 -12.32
C SER A 159 -7.89 -6.68 -11.15
N SER A 160 -8.93 -7.49 -11.43
CA SER A 160 -9.69 -8.23 -10.42
C SER A 160 -9.18 -9.65 -10.13
N ALA A 161 -8.15 -10.12 -10.82
CA ALA A 161 -7.72 -11.51 -10.74
C ALA A 161 -7.03 -11.84 -9.41
N ASN A 162 -7.57 -12.81 -8.70
CA ASN A 162 -6.89 -13.56 -7.65
C ASN A 162 -7.35 -15.04 -7.69
N PRO A 163 -7.04 -15.77 -8.78
CA PRO A 163 -7.59 -17.10 -9.04
C PRO A 163 -7.01 -18.16 -8.09
N ASN A 164 -7.80 -19.20 -7.80
CA ASN A 164 -7.32 -20.34 -7.03
C ASN A 164 -6.43 -21.24 -7.91
N VAL A 165 -5.10 -21.13 -7.70
CA VAL A 165 -4.06 -21.90 -8.42
C VAL A 165 -3.36 -22.95 -7.54
N ALA A 166 -3.80 -23.14 -6.29
CA ALA A 166 -3.11 -23.99 -5.32
C ALA A 166 -3.06 -25.48 -5.71
N ALA A 167 -4.00 -25.91 -6.56
CA ALA A 167 -4.11 -27.27 -7.09
C ALA A 167 -3.46 -27.46 -8.48
N TRP A 168 -2.81 -26.44 -9.03
CA TRP A 168 -2.21 -26.51 -10.37
C TRP A 168 -0.92 -27.35 -10.36
N ASP A 169 -0.93 -28.42 -11.16
CA ASP A 169 0.29 -29.13 -11.58
C ASP A 169 1.00 -28.30 -12.65
N THR A 170 2.13 -27.70 -12.28
CA THR A 170 2.99 -26.89 -13.18
C THR A 170 4.20 -27.65 -13.70
N SER A 171 4.34 -28.95 -13.43
CA SER A 171 5.57 -29.74 -13.66
C SER A 171 6.05 -29.80 -15.12
N LYS A 172 5.20 -29.44 -16.10
CA LYS A 172 5.54 -29.34 -17.54
C LYS A 172 5.63 -27.92 -18.08
N VAL A 173 5.33 -26.91 -17.27
CA VAL A 173 5.33 -25.51 -17.69
C VAL A 173 6.79 -25.05 -17.86
N THR A 174 7.11 -24.53 -19.06
CA THR A 174 8.43 -23.99 -19.37
C THR A 174 8.46 -22.46 -19.41
N ASN A 175 7.29 -21.82 -19.52
CA ASN A 175 7.14 -20.37 -19.56
C ASN A 175 6.02 -19.90 -18.60
N MET A 176 6.42 -19.10 -17.62
CA MET A 176 5.60 -18.43 -16.60
C MET A 176 5.72 -16.89 -16.67
N SER A 177 6.19 -16.33 -17.79
CA SER A 177 6.36 -14.89 -17.92
C SER A 177 5.04 -14.13 -17.76
N SER A 178 5.05 -13.02 -17.04
CA SER A 178 3.93 -12.08 -16.88
C SER A 178 2.58 -12.65 -16.39
N ILE A 179 2.50 -13.87 -15.81
CA ILE A 179 1.21 -14.50 -15.45
C ILE A 179 0.27 -13.54 -14.70
N PHE A 180 0.80 -12.79 -13.72
CA PHE A 180 0.05 -11.84 -12.89
C PHE A 180 0.54 -10.39 -13.04
N ALA A 181 1.25 -10.07 -14.13
CA ALA A 181 1.73 -8.70 -14.37
C ALA A 181 0.56 -7.71 -14.41
N HIS A 182 0.63 -6.60 -13.68
CA HIS A 182 -0.43 -5.59 -13.53
C HIS A 182 -1.78 -6.12 -12.99
N ALA A 183 -1.84 -7.33 -12.43
CA ALA A 183 -3.00 -7.84 -11.70
C ALA A 183 -2.93 -7.34 -10.24
N ALA A 184 -3.41 -6.11 -10.01
CA ALA A 184 -3.26 -5.40 -8.73
C ALA A 184 -3.70 -6.19 -7.49
N LYS A 185 -4.79 -6.97 -7.59
CA LYS A 185 -5.35 -7.80 -6.51
C LYS A 185 -4.77 -9.22 -6.42
N ALA A 186 -3.79 -9.59 -7.26
CA ALA A 186 -3.27 -10.95 -7.30
C ALA A 186 -2.37 -11.25 -6.08
N ASN A 187 -2.84 -12.13 -5.20
CA ASN A 187 -2.03 -12.79 -4.18
C ASN A 187 -2.30 -14.31 -4.15
N PRO A 188 -2.03 -15.03 -5.26
CA PRO A 188 -2.33 -16.44 -5.41
C PRO A 188 -1.36 -17.34 -4.60
N ASP A 189 -1.88 -18.45 -4.06
CA ASP A 189 -1.03 -19.48 -3.44
C ASP A 189 -0.25 -20.28 -4.50
N VAL A 190 1.02 -19.91 -4.66
CA VAL A 190 2.00 -20.53 -5.57
C VAL A 190 2.99 -21.46 -4.85
N SER A 191 2.73 -21.81 -3.59
CA SER A 191 3.68 -22.54 -2.72
C SER A 191 3.97 -23.99 -3.14
N ASN A 192 3.03 -24.59 -3.89
CA ASN A 192 3.09 -25.97 -4.39
C ASN A 192 3.54 -26.08 -5.86
N TRP A 193 3.89 -24.97 -6.52
CA TRP A 193 4.28 -24.98 -7.93
C TRP A 193 5.64 -25.66 -8.14
N ASP A 194 5.66 -26.71 -8.96
CA ASP A 194 6.89 -27.28 -9.51
C ASP A 194 7.39 -26.37 -10.63
N THR A 195 8.49 -25.67 -10.38
CA THR A 195 9.15 -24.77 -11.34
C THR A 195 10.36 -25.41 -12.02
N GLY A 196 10.66 -26.70 -11.78
CA GLY A 196 11.91 -27.33 -12.20
C GLY A 196 12.14 -27.37 -13.71
N ASN A 197 11.09 -27.26 -14.53
CA ASN A 197 11.17 -27.15 -16.00
C ASN A 197 11.03 -25.72 -16.55
N VAL A 198 10.85 -24.72 -15.68
CA VAL A 198 10.63 -23.33 -16.09
C VAL A 198 11.94 -22.70 -16.58
N THR A 199 11.85 -22.03 -17.73
CA THR A 199 12.97 -21.34 -18.39
C THR A 199 12.79 -19.82 -18.42
N ASP A 200 11.56 -19.33 -18.31
CA ASP A 200 11.22 -17.90 -18.28
C ASP A 200 10.19 -17.60 -17.18
N MET A 201 10.56 -16.68 -16.28
CA MET A 201 9.73 -16.12 -15.20
C MET A 201 9.66 -14.57 -15.31
N SER A 202 10.05 -14.00 -16.45
CA SER A 202 10.11 -12.54 -16.61
C SER A 202 8.76 -11.89 -16.38
N GLY A 203 8.79 -10.80 -15.63
CA GLY A 203 7.63 -9.97 -15.32
C GLY A 203 6.51 -10.62 -14.52
N MET A 204 6.68 -11.84 -13.99
CA MET A 204 5.58 -12.67 -13.47
C MET A 204 4.64 -11.95 -12.48
N PHE A 205 5.16 -11.07 -11.63
CA PHE A 205 4.43 -10.24 -10.66
C PHE A 205 4.67 -8.73 -10.84
N THR A 206 5.14 -8.26 -12.00
CA THR A 206 5.37 -6.82 -12.23
C THR A 206 4.10 -6.02 -11.95
N TRP A 207 4.13 -4.98 -11.11
CA TRP A 207 2.95 -4.19 -10.69
C TRP A 207 1.81 -5.00 -10.03
N ALA A 208 2.06 -6.22 -9.53
CA ALA A 208 1.11 -6.96 -8.71
C ALA A 208 1.21 -6.49 -7.25
N PHE A 209 0.54 -5.37 -6.93
CA PHE A 209 0.72 -4.67 -5.65
C PHE A 209 0.46 -5.56 -4.43
N ALA A 210 -0.61 -6.36 -4.44
CA ALA A 210 -0.99 -7.25 -3.33
C ALA A 210 -0.14 -8.53 -3.21
N ALA A 211 0.79 -8.79 -4.14
CA ALA A 211 1.47 -10.08 -4.22
C ALA A 211 2.45 -10.31 -3.05
N ARG A 212 2.21 -11.35 -2.26
CA ARG A 212 3.10 -11.86 -1.20
C ARG A 212 3.46 -13.34 -1.44
N PRO A 213 4.07 -13.68 -2.59
CA PRO A 213 4.17 -15.08 -3.04
C PRO A 213 5.18 -15.90 -2.21
N ASN A 214 4.74 -17.07 -1.74
CA ASN A 214 5.62 -18.05 -1.13
C ASN A 214 6.39 -18.84 -2.20
N VAL A 215 7.65 -18.45 -2.43
CA VAL A 215 8.55 -19.05 -3.44
C VAL A 215 9.61 -19.99 -2.84
N THR A 216 9.46 -20.36 -1.57
CA THR A 216 10.48 -21.12 -0.78
C THR A 216 10.82 -22.51 -1.32
N ASN A 217 9.99 -23.07 -2.20
CA ASN A 217 10.12 -24.40 -2.80
C ASN A 217 10.54 -24.38 -4.27
N TRP A 218 10.67 -23.21 -4.88
CA TRP A 218 10.90 -23.09 -6.32
C TRP A 218 12.32 -23.52 -6.72
N ASP A 219 12.42 -24.50 -7.61
CA ASP A 219 13.66 -24.80 -8.33
C ASP A 219 13.80 -23.83 -9.51
N THR A 220 14.81 -22.96 -9.43
CA THR A 220 15.14 -21.98 -10.46
C THR A 220 16.33 -22.39 -11.34
N SER A 221 16.88 -23.60 -11.17
CA SER A 221 18.11 -24.06 -11.81
C SER A 221 18.04 -24.21 -13.34
N ASN A 222 16.85 -24.15 -13.94
CA ASN A 222 16.63 -24.12 -15.39
C ASN A 222 16.19 -22.74 -15.92
N VAL A 223 15.97 -21.75 -15.05
CA VAL A 223 15.52 -20.41 -15.44
C VAL A 223 16.64 -19.64 -16.13
N THR A 224 16.31 -19.00 -17.24
CA THR A 224 17.22 -18.18 -18.05
C THR A 224 16.83 -16.70 -18.04
N ASN A 225 15.58 -16.39 -17.72
CA ASN A 225 15.03 -15.03 -17.71
C ASN A 225 14.18 -14.78 -16.45
N MET A 226 14.57 -13.76 -15.67
CA MET A 226 13.88 -13.26 -14.46
C MET A 226 13.70 -11.73 -14.53
N ASN A 227 13.83 -11.13 -15.73
CA ASN A 227 13.67 -9.70 -15.97
C ASN A 227 12.37 -9.17 -15.31
N SER A 228 12.45 -8.09 -14.54
CA SER A 228 11.31 -7.38 -13.93
C SER A 228 10.35 -8.22 -13.08
N MET A 229 10.74 -9.44 -12.67
CA MET A 229 9.84 -10.44 -12.08
C MET A 229 8.98 -9.91 -10.92
N PHE A 230 9.54 -9.07 -10.05
CA PHE A 230 8.85 -8.40 -8.94
C PHE A 230 8.91 -6.86 -9.06
N ALA A 231 9.15 -6.31 -10.25
CA ALA A 231 9.21 -4.86 -10.44
C ALA A 231 7.88 -4.20 -9.99
N VAL A 232 7.96 -3.27 -9.05
CA VAL A 232 6.82 -2.55 -8.44
C VAL A 232 5.80 -3.45 -7.73
N ALA A 233 6.17 -4.69 -7.38
CA ALA A 233 5.40 -5.55 -6.48
C ALA A 233 5.69 -5.19 -5.01
N VAL A 234 5.19 -4.04 -4.56
CA VAL A 234 5.63 -3.40 -3.29
C VAL A 234 5.42 -4.26 -2.04
N SER A 235 4.42 -5.13 -1.99
CA SER A 235 4.22 -6.07 -0.87
C SER A 235 5.09 -7.33 -0.92
N ALA A 236 5.80 -7.59 -2.02
CA ALA A 236 6.54 -8.82 -2.20
C ALA A 236 7.86 -8.81 -1.38
N ASN A 237 8.03 -9.84 -0.54
CA ASN A 237 9.27 -10.11 0.19
C ASN A 237 9.64 -11.60 0.05
N PRO A 238 10.07 -12.04 -1.15
CA PRO A 238 10.24 -13.46 -1.46
C PRO A 238 11.51 -14.05 -0.82
N ASP A 239 11.38 -15.21 -0.17
CA ASP A 239 12.54 -16.01 0.24
C ASP A 239 13.23 -16.65 -0.97
N VAL A 240 14.22 -15.96 -1.50
CA VAL A 240 15.07 -16.39 -2.61
C VAL A 240 16.32 -17.18 -2.17
N SER A 241 16.43 -17.55 -0.89
CA SER A 241 17.64 -18.16 -0.30
C SER A 241 18.09 -19.45 -0.99
N LYS A 242 17.16 -20.24 -1.53
CA LYS A 242 17.44 -21.52 -2.21
C LYS A 242 17.61 -21.40 -3.73
N TRP A 243 17.49 -20.20 -4.29
CA TRP A 243 17.44 -20.04 -5.75
C TRP A 243 18.82 -20.26 -6.40
N ASN A 244 18.83 -21.01 -7.50
CA ASN A 244 20.01 -21.28 -8.29
C ASN A 244 19.96 -20.49 -9.60
N THR A 245 20.62 -19.33 -9.61
CA THR A 245 20.58 -18.37 -10.72
C THR A 245 21.66 -18.63 -11.79
N SER A 246 22.37 -19.76 -11.74
CA SER A 246 23.55 -20.03 -12.60
C SER A 246 23.30 -20.09 -14.11
N LYS A 247 22.04 -20.22 -14.55
CA LYS A 247 21.64 -20.16 -15.96
C LYS A 247 20.97 -18.84 -16.36
N VAL A 248 20.73 -17.92 -15.42
CA VAL A 248 20.00 -16.68 -15.68
C VAL A 248 20.86 -15.72 -16.49
N THR A 249 20.39 -15.38 -17.69
CA THR A 249 21.04 -14.46 -18.63
C THR A 249 20.45 -13.04 -18.58
N ASP A 250 19.20 -12.90 -18.12
CA ASP A 250 18.54 -11.61 -17.89
C ASP A 250 17.81 -11.63 -16.53
N MET A 251 18.09 -10.60 -15.72
CA MET A 251 17.51 -10.36 -14.40
C MET A 251 17.31 -8.84 -14.19
N ASP A 252 17.26 -8.07 -15.27
CA ASP A 252 17.19 -6.61 -15.20
C ASP A 252 15.88 -6.15 -14.55
N SER A 253 15.96 -5.16 -13.67
CA SER A 253 14.85 -4.59 -12.90
C SER A 253 14.05 -5.58 -12.03
N MET A 254 14.58 -6.78 -11.76
CA MET A 254 13.87 -7.84 -11.03
C MET A 254 13.22 -7.35 -9.72
N PHE A 255 13.95 -6.51 -8.95
CA PHE A 255 13.46 -5.86 -7.74
C PHE A 255 13.47 -4.33 -7.90
N ASN A 256 12.78 -3.83 -8.93
CA ASN A 256 12.53 -2.40 -9.14
C ASN A 256 11.30 -1.94 -8.34
N MET A 257 11.37 -1.89 -7.00
CA MET A 257 10.21 -1.66 -6.11
C MET A 257 10.52 -0.73 -4.93
N ASP A 258 9.51 -0.05 -4.40
CA ASP A 258 9.63 0.77 -3.19
C ASP A 258 9.19 -0.05 -1.95
N ASN A 259 10.07 -0.94 -1.47
CA ASN A 259 9.84 -1.78 -0.29
C ASN A 259 11.04 -1.69 0.67
N SER A 260 10.84 -1.06 1.83
CA SER A 260 11.85 -0.88 2.89
C SER A 260 12.05 -2.11 3.78
N ALA A 261 11.09 -3.04 3.79
CA ALA A 261 11.16 -4.32 4.50
C ALA A 261 11.78 -5.45 3.64
N LEU A 262 12.16 -5.15 2.39
CA LEU A 262 12.72 -6.13 1.45
C LEU A 262 14.03 -6.71 2.00
N PHE A 263 14.02 -8.01 2.26
CA PHE A 263 15.17 -8.78 2.73
C PHE A 263 15.45 -9.93 1.74
N LEU A 264 16.64 -9.93 1.14
CA LEU A 264 17.01 -10.93 0.15
C LEU A 264 18.30 -11.64 0.55
N ASP A 265 18.20 -12.94 0.83
CA ASP A 265 19.37 -13.81 0.94
C ASP A 265 19.72 -14.36 -0.44
N ILE A 266 20.82 -13.86 -1.00
CA ILE A 266 21.30 -14.25 -2.32
C ILE A 266 22.62 -15.00 -2.25
N THR A 267 22.98 -15.55 -1.08
CA THR A 267 24.25 -16.29 -0.86
C THR A 267 24.45 -17.47 -1.81
N ASN A 268 23.38 -18.08 -2.32
CA ASN A 268 23.40 -19.18 -3.29
C ASN A 268 23.38 -18.74 -4.77
N TRP A 269 23.33 -17.44 -5.05
CA TRP A 269 23.27 -16.91 -6.42
C TRP A 269 24.64 -16.91 -7.12
N GLY A 270 24.63 -17.13 -8.44
CA GLY A 270 25.83 -17.03 -9.26
C GLY A 270 26.31 -15.58 -9.48
N ASN A 271 27.51 -15.43 -10.02
CA ASN A 271 27.99 -14.12 -10.49
C ASN A 271 27.16 -13.64 -11.69
N LEU A 272 26.77 -12.35 -11.70
CA LEU A 272 25.93 -11.80 -12.75
C LEU A 272 26.73 -11.44 -14.03
N PRO A 273 26.23 -11.82 -15.22
CA PRO A 273 26.79 -11.40 -16.51
C PRO A 273 26.96 -9.89 -16.66
N ALA A 274 28.03 -9.47 -17.37
CA ALA A 274 28.34 -8.06 -17.64
C ALA A 274 27.31 -7.32 -18.52
N SER A 275 26.36 -8.05 -19.12
CA SER A 275 25.25 -7.48 -19.87
C SER A 275 24.11 -6.95 -19.00
N MET A 276 24.01 -7.34 -17.73
CA MET A 276 22.91 -6.93 -16.85
C MET A 276 23.03 -5.45 -16.47
N ASN A 277 21.92 -4.72 -16.59
CA ASN A 277 21.83 -3.28 -16.34
C ASN A 277 21.65 -2.97 -14.85
N SER A 278 20.74 -3.65 -14.14
CA SER A 278 20.66 -3.64 -12.67
C SER A 278 19.60 -4.63 -12.20
N VAL A 279 19.87 -5.41 -11.14
CA VAL A 279 18.88 -6.30 -10.51
C VAL A 279 18.05 -5.56 -9.45
N PHE A 280 18.70 -4.64 -8.73
CA PHE A 280 18.13 -3.89 -7.62
C PHE A 280 18.05 -2.41 -8.01
N THR A 281 16.84 -1.92 -8.27
CA THR A 281 16.56 -0.49 -8.50
C THR A 281 15.40 -0.09 -7.61
N THR A 282 15.52 -0.38 -6.32
CA THR A 282 14.45 -0.14 -5.37
C THR A 282 14.21 1.37 -5.17
N GLY A 283 12.99 1.84 -4.94
CA GLY A 283 12.79 3.21 -4.44
C GLY A 283 13.32 3.37 -3.01
N SER A 284 13.27 2.25 -2.26
CA SER A 284 13.57 2.18 -0.85
C SER A 284 14.90 1.51 -0.51
N PRO A 285 15.42 1.77 0.70
CA PRO A 285 16.55 1.08 1.31
C PRO A 285 16.26 -0.42 1.58
N ALA A 286 16.71 -1.34 0.70
CA ALA A 286 16.58 -2.80 0.87
C ALA A 286 17.82 -3.47 1.48
N THR A 287 17.64 -4.56 2.25
CA THR A 287 18.74 -5.33 2.87
C THR A 287 19.05 -6.61 2.09
N ILE A 288 20.33 -6.83 1.79
CA ILE A 288 20.78 -8.00 1.01
C ILE A 288 21.87 -8.77 1.77
N ARG A 289 21.70 -10.09 1.92
CA ARG A 289 22.68 -11.01 2.52
C ARG A 289 23.44 -11.74 1.40
N LEU A 290 24.77 -11.64 1.42
CA LEU A 290 25.70 -12.07 0.36
C LEU A 290 26.84 -12.91 0.93
N ALA A 291 27.33 -13.88 0.17
CA ALA A 291 28.55 -14.62 0.50
C ALA A 291 29.78 -13.73 0.29
N GLY A 292 30.83 -13.92 1.09
CA GLY A 292 32.07 -13.14 1.00
C GLY A 292 32.72 -13.14 -0.38
N SER A 293 32.65 -14.27 -1.09
CA SER A 293 33.08 -14.38 -2.48
C SER A 293 32.32 -13.45 -3.44
N GLN A 294 31.01 -13.25 -3.24
CA GLN A 294 30.19 -12.33 -4.04
C GLN A 294 30.55 -10.88 -3.73
N VAL A 295 30.70 -10.52 -2.45
CA VAL A 295 31.11 -9.16 -2.03
C VAL A 295 32.52 -8.83 -2.54
N LYS A 296 33.43 -9.80 -2.54
CA LYS A 296 34.80 -9.65 -3.05
C LYS A 296 34.85 -9.56 -4.58
N ALA A 297 34.00 -10.28 -5.29
CA ALA A 297 33.84 -10.13 -6.73
C ALA A 297 33.26 -8.75 -7.07
N LEU A 298 32.28 -8.25 -6.30
CA LEU A 298 31.80 -6.87 -6.41
C LEU A 298 32.90 -5.85 -6.13
N ALA A 299 33.69 -6.09 -5.08
CA ALA A 299 34.82 -5.24 -4.72
C ALA A 299 35.91 -5.17 -5.79
N LYS A 300 36.00 -6.18 -6.67
CA LYS A 300 36.92 -6.22 -7.80
C LYS A 300 36.29 -5.82 -9.14
N GLY A 301 35.01 -5.45 -9.17
CA GLY A 301 34.27 -5.23 -10.42
C GLY A 301 34.15 -6.49 -11.29
N GLU A 302 34.33 -7.68 -10.70
CA GLU A 302 34.21 -9.00 -11.33
C GLU A 302 32.76 -9.52 -11.34
N ASN A 303 31.85 -8.84 -10.64
CA ASN A 303 30.42 -9.15 -10.59
C ASN A 303 29.60 -7.86 -10.79
N ASN A 304 28.43 -7.99 -11.43
CA ASN A 304 27.63 -6.89 -11.96
C ASN A 304 26.35 -6.62 -11.16
N PHE A 305 26.28 -7.00 -9.87
CA PHE A 305 25.25 -6.45 -8.99
C PHE A 305 25.45 -4.93 -8.92
N LYS A 306 24.47 -4.19 -9.43
CA LYS A 306 24.44 -2.73 -9.34
C LYS A 306 23.46 -2.38 -8.24
N PHE A 307 23.97 -1.71 -7.23
CA PHE A 307 23.18 -1.04 -6.20
C PHE A 307 22.90 0.38 -6.68
N MET A 308 21.88 1.03 -6.11
CA MET A 308 21.58 2.41 -6.45
C MET A 308 22.75 3.35 -6.14
N LYS A 309 23.02 4.25 -7.08
CA LYS A 309 24.12 5.22 -6.99
C LYS A 309 23.91 6.28 -5.89
N ASP A 310 22.65 6.65 -5.64
CA ASP A 310 22.29 7.83 -4.85
C ASP A 310 21.85 7.50 -3.42
N HIS A 311 21.89 6.22 -3.03
CA HIS A 311 21.63 5.75 -1.66
C HIS A 311 22.92 5.15 -1.08
N PRO A 312 23.45 5.66 0.05
CA PRO A 312 24.63 5.08 0.66
C PRO A 312 24.31 3.74 1.35
N PHE A 313 25.20 2.76 1.16
CA PHE A 313 25.12 1.44 1.77
C PHE A 313 26.38 1.14 2.60
N ASN A 314 26.21 0.35 3.65
CA ASN A 314 27.27 -0.22 4.48
C ASN A 314 27.35 -1.74 4.29
N ILE A 315 28.56 -2.27 4.43
CA ILE A 315 28.84 -3.71 4.38
C ILE A 315 29.26 -4.16 5.77
N VAL A 316 28.56 -5.16 6.29
CA VAL A 316 28.66 -5.61 7.68
C VAL A 316 28.85 -7.13 7.69
N GLU A 317 29.89 -7.62 8.35
CA GLU A 317 30.11 -9.06 8.51
C GLU A 317 29.08 -9.67 9.47
N GLU A 318 28.54 -10.84 9.13
CA GLU A 318 27.66 -11.60 10.00
C GLU A 318 28.47 -12.26 11.12
N SER A 319 28.38 -11.74 12.34
CA SER A 319 29.11 -12.24 13.51
C SER A 319 28.34 -13.32 14.26
N GLU A 320 29.06 -14.36 14.74
CA GLU A 320 28.48 -15.42 15.59
C GLU A 320 27.98 -14.93 16.96
N SER A 321 28.43 -13.75 17.40
CA SER A 321 27.88 -13.04 18.57
C SER A 321 26.85 -12.00 18.15
N ALA A 322 25.66 -12.05 18.74
CA ALA A 322 24.54 -11.14 18.45
C ALA A 322 24.77 -9.68 18.90
N ASP A 323 25.81 -9.42 19.70
CA ASP A 323 26.12 -8.10 20.25
C ASP A 323 27.13 -7.33 19.37
N VAL A 324 26.59 -6.44 18.54
CA VAL A 324 27.29 -5.42 17.73
C VAL A 324 28.19 -5.98 16.61
N PRO A 325 27.66 -6.15 15.39
CA PRO A 325 28.46 -6.36 14.19
C PRO A 325 29.45 -5.20 13.97
N LEU A 326 30.73 -5.51 13.78
CA LEU A 326 31.75 -4.52 13.49
C LEU A 326 31.63 -4.09 12.00
N PRO A 327 31.52 -2.79 11.70
CA PRO A 327 31.55 -2.32 10.32
C PRO A 327 32.98 -2.41 9.78
N LEU A 328 33.14 -2.80 8.51
CA LEU A 328 34.45 -2.81 7.85
C LEU A 328 34.98 -1.40 7.55
N ARG A 329 34.12 -0.37 7.58
CA ARG A 329 34.51 1.05 7.50
C ARG A 329 33.66 1.95 8.38
N SER A 330 34.27 3.02 8.88
CA SER A 330 33.65 4.02 9.76
C SER A 330 33.71 5.44 9.17
N GLU A 331 33.53 5.57 7.85
CA GLU A 331 33.35 6.86 7.18
C GLU A 331 32.26 6.71 6.10
N ALA A 332 31.14 7.42 6.28
CA ALA A 332 30.08 7.50 5.28
C ALA A 332 30.54 8.42 4.13
N VAL A 333 30.85 7.83 2.98
CA VAL A 333 31.22 8.57 1.77
C VAL A 333 30.01 8.70 0.85
N LEU A 334 29.59 9.94 0.59
CA LEU A 334 28.52 10.26 -0.34
C LEU A 334 28.90 9.93 -1.79
N GLY A 335 28.05 9.17 -2.49
CA GLY A 335 27.89 9.24 -3.95
C GLY A 335 29.05 8.73 -4.81
N GLN A 336 29.87 7.79 -4.33
CA GLN A 336 30.87 7.12 -5.17
C GLN A 336 30.43 5.70 -5.58
N ASN A 337 30.74 5.35 -6.84
CA ASN A 337 30.45 4.05 -7.44
C ASN A 337 31.11 2.89 -6.65
N ALA A 338 30.80 1.64 -7.03
CA ALA A 338 31.49 0.41 -6.59
C ALA A 338 33.05 0.46 -6.67
N ASN A 339 33.59 1.48 -7.35
CA ASN A 339 35.01 1.81 -7.43
C ASN A 339 35.71 2.15 -6.10
N GLU A 340 35.03 2.19 -4.95
CA GLU A 340 35.68 2.30 -3.63
C GLU A 340 35.66 1.00 -2.80
N LEU A 341 34.82 0.01 -3.15
CA LEU A 341 34.94 -1.34 -2.57
C LEU A 341 36.31 -1.98 -2.88
N PHE A 342 36.96 -1.60 -3.99
CA PHE A 342 38.33 -2.05 -4.34
C PHE A 342 39.31 -1.91 -3.18
N SER A 343 39.10 -0.94 -2.28
CA SER A 343 39.98 -0.69 -1.14
C SER A 343 39.85 -1.68 0.03
N ILE A 344 38.73 -2.42 0.13
CA ILE A 344 38.47 -3.42 1.19
C ILE A 344 38.53 -4.88 0.67
N ALA A 345 38.81 -5.08 -0.62
CA ALA A 345 38.76 -6.40 -1.26
C ALA A 345 39.70 -7.45 -0.61
N ASP A 346 40.79 -6.99 0.00
CA ASP A 346 41.77 -7.84 0.71
C ASP A 346 41.40 -8.09 2.18
N GLU A 347 40.45 -7.33 2.74
CA GLU A 347 39.94 -7.49 4.11
C GLU A 347 38.77 -8.49 4.18
N LEU A 348 38.09 -8.74 3.05
CA LEU A 348 36.95 -9.65 2.93
C LEU A 348 37.36 -11.13 2.95
N ARG A 349 36.74 -11.90 3.85
CA ARG A 349 36.94 -13.34 3.97
C ARG A 349 36.01 -14.11 3.03
N ASP A 350 36.55 -15.09 2.30
CA ASP A 350 35.77 -15.86 1.32
C ASP A 350 34.77 -16.83 1.98
N ASP A 351 34.98 -17.18 3.25
CA ASP A 351 34.15 -18.07 4.07
C ASP A 351 33.10 -17.35 4.93
N ALA A 352 33.12 -16.01 4.96
CA ALA A 352 32.16 -15.20 5.71
C ALA A 352 30.89 -14.90 4.91
N VAL A 353 29.86 -14.45 5.63
CA VAL A 353 28.65 -13.87 5.07
C VAL A 353 28.59 -12.40 5.48
N TYR A 354 28.08 -11.56 4.58
CA TYR A 354 27.97 -10.12 4.77
C TYR A 354 26.54 -9.65 4.47
N TYR A 355 26.10 -8.64 5.21
CA TYR A 355 24.94 -7.86 4.85
C TYR A 355 25.37 -6.58 4.15
N VAL A 356 24.85 -6.33 2.95
CA VAL A 356 24.78 -4.99 2.38
C VAL A 356 23.49 -4.36 2.89
N ARG A 357 23.63 -3.34 3.74
CA ARG A 357 22.51 -2.62 4.34
C ARG A 357 22.55 -1.15 3.96
N PRO A 358 21.39 -0.52 3.76
CA PRO A 358 21.27 0.92 3.57
C PRO A 358 21.71 1.65 4.84
N ASN A 359 22.27 2.86 4.70
CA ASN A 359 22.61 3.68 5.87
C ASN A 359 21.35 4.28 6.50
N PHE A 360 21.30 4.33 7.82
CA PHE A 360 20.36 5.17 8.55
C PHE A 360 20.72 6.63 8.29
N MET A 361 19.82 7.39 7.68
CA MET A 361 20.06 8.79 7.35
C MET A 361 19.60 9.69 8.50
N VAL A 362 20.54 10.39 9.12
CA VAL A 362 20.27 11.37 10.17
C VAL A 362 19.94 12.71 9.54
N GLY A 363 18.73 13.21 9.77
CA GLY A 363 18.37 14.57 9.38
C GLY A 363 19.15 15.57 10.24
N VAL A 364 19.80 16.56 9.61
CA VAL A 364 20.53 17.63 10.29
C VAL A 364 19.92 18.96 9.90
N THR A 365 19.42 19.71 10.87
CA THR A 365 18.84 21.06 10.71
C THR A 365 19.62 22.06 11.54
N VAL A 366 19.74 23.31 11.06
CA VAL A 366 20.10 24.42 11.96
C VAL A 366 18.81 24.92 12.60
N ALA A 367 18.81 25.13 13.91
CA ALA A 367 17.63 25.66 14.60
C ALA A 367 17.19 27.00 13.96
N PRO A 368 15.87 27.24 13.73
CA PRO A 368 15.40 28.45 13.07
C PRO A 368 15.94 29.71 13.75
N LEU A 369 16.64 30.55 12.99
CA LEU A 369 17.43 31.64 13.53
C LEU A 369 17.00 32.96 12.92
N SER A 370 16.85 33.97 13.77
CA SER A 370 16.50 35.33 13.33
C SER A 370 17.37 36.34 14.06
N VAL A 371 17.91 37.30 13.31
CA VAL A 371 18.75 38.38 13.83
C VAL A 371 18.22 39.73 13.38
N VAL A 372 18.60 40.78 14.10
CA VAL A 372 18.35 42.17 13.68
C VAL A 372 19.56 42.66 12.89
N GLU A 373 19.34 43.45 11.84
CA GLU A 373 20.37 44.17 11.09
C GLU A 373 21.38 44.89 12.03
N GLY A 374 22.67 44.73 11.77
CA GLY A 374 23.76 45.24 12.62
C GLY A 374 24.12 44.37 13.83
N SER A 375 23.56 43.16 13.96
CA SER A 375 23.98 42.18 14.98
C SER A 375 25.35 41.56 14.65
N PRO A 376 26.13 41.08 15.65
CA PRO A 376 27.27 40.22 15.39
C PRO A 376 26.84 38.88 14.76
N GLU A 377 27.78 38.17 14.15
CA GLU A 377 27.54 36.85 13.55
C GLU A 377 26.90 35.88 14.56
N PRO A 378 25.77 35.22 14.21
CA PRO A 378 25.04 34.41 15.17
C PRO A 378 25.65 33.01 15.31
N SER A 379 25.55 32.43 16.51
CA SER A 379 25.97 31.04 16.74
C SER A 379 24.96 30.08 16.10
N LEU A 380 25.45 29.14 15.30
CA LEU A 380 24.63 28.14 14.60
C LEU A 380 24.58 26.85 15.42
N GLU A 381 23.38 26.47 15.88
CA GLU A 381 23.16 25.23 16.64
C GLU A 381 22.58 24.14 15.73
N LEU A 382 23.26 22.99 15.67
CA LEU A 382 22.82 21.82 14.92
C LEU A 382 21.83 21.01 15.75
N THR A 383 20.72 20.65 15.13
CA THR A 383 19.68 19.75 15.65
C THR A 383 19.61 18.51 14.77
N THR A 384 19.34 17.35 15.36
CA THR A 384 19.33 16.07 14.64
C THR A 384 18.01 15.33 14.78
N ASP A 385 17.70 14.55 13.75
CA ASP A 385 16.56 13.64 13.65
C ASP A 385 17.11 12.25 13.28
N PRO A 386 17.20 11.28 14.21
CA PRO A 386 16.64 11.31 15.56
C PRO A 386 17.35 12.26 16.54
N GLU A 387 16.62 12.68 17.58
CA GLU A 387 17.15 13.50 18.67
C GLU A 387 18.25 12.75 19.44
N GLY A 388 19.33 13.45 19.79
CA GLY A 388 20.47 12.89 20.51
C GLY A 388 21.62 12.39 19.64
N PHE A 389 21.52 12.44 18.30
CA PHE A 389 22.65 12.15 17.40
C PHE A 389 23.64 13.32 17.26
N ALA A 390 23.26 14.56 17.61
CA ALA A 390 24.12 15.74 17.54
C ALA A 390 25.55 15.57 18.13
N PRO A 391 25.80 14.86 19.26
CA PRO A 391 27.15 14.61 19.77
C PRO A 391 28.04 13.74 18.86
N CYS A 392 27.43 12.99 17.94
CA CYS A 392 28.11 12.20 16.90
C CYS A 392 28.43 12.99 15.63
N LEU A 393 28.07 14.27 15.57
CA LEU A 393 28.46 15.17 14.48
C LEU A 393 29.73 15.96 14.84
N GLU A 394 30.49 16.33 13.81
CA GLU A 394 31.61 17.26 13.88
C GLU A 394 31.66 18.16 12.64
N GLY A 395 32.48 19.22 12.68
CA GLY A 395 32.50 20.27 11.66
C GLY A 395 31.57 21.44 12.00
N GLN A 396 31.38 22.35 11.05
CA GLN A 396 30.55 23.56 11.20
C GLN A 396 29.71 23.81 9.93
N PRO A 397 28.43 24.22 10.05
CA PRO A 397 27.63 24.68 8.93
C PRO A 397 28.18 25.99 8.34
N ALA A 398 27.84 26.28 7.08
CA ALA A 398 28.32 27.47 6.37
C ALA A 398 27.17 28.46 6.11
N LEU A 399 27.38 29.71 6.53
CA LEU A 399 26.45 30.85 6.41
C LEU A 399 27.18 32.02 5.75
N THR A 400 26.49 32.78 4.91
CA THR A 400 27.00 34.05 4.36
C THR A 400 26.37 35.23 5.09
N TYR A 401 27.05 35.73 6.14
CA TYR A 401 26.58 36.84 6.97
C TYR A 401 27.73 37.76 7.43
N THR A 402 27.43 39.05 7.53
CA THR A 402 28.25 40.09 8.17
C THR A 402 27.37 41.10 8.92
N THR A 403 27.94 42.01 9.71
CA THR A 403 27.17 43.08 10.38
C THR A 403 26.44 44.02 9.42
N GLU A 404 26.90 44.13 8.17
CA GLU A 404 26.32 44.97 7.11
C GLU A 404 25.25 44.22 6.27
N THR A 405 24.81 43.04 6.71
CA THR A 405 23.80 42.24 5.99
C THR A 405 22.43 42.91 6.12
N THR A 406 21.85 43.27 4.98
CA THR A 406 20.52 43.86 4.88
C THR A 406 19.41 42.90 5.30
N PRO A 407 18.21 43.38 5.67
CA PRO A 407 17.05 42.54 5.95
C PRO A 407 16.70 41.62 4.76
N GLY A 408 16.41 40.35 5.03
CA GLY A 408 16.18 39.31 4.03
C GLY A 408 16.38 37.90 4.56
N GLU A 409 16.23 36.89 3.70
CA GLU A 409 16.49 35.48 4.02
C GLU A 409 17.80 35.02 3.37
N TYR A 410 18.65 34.35 4.15
CA TYR A 410 19.98 33.90 3.73
C TYR A 410 20.12 32.39 3.97
N PRO A 411 20.58 31.60 2.97
CA PRO A 411 20.70 30.16 3.11
C PRO A 411 21.85 29.79 4.05
N ILE A 412 21.61 28.80 4.90
CA ILE A 412 22.61 28.09 5.69
C ILE A 412 22.79 26.71 5.03
N THR A 413 24.03 26.34 4.77
CA THR A 413 24.41 25.14 4.03
C THR A 413 25.27 24.20 4.90
N GLN A 414 25.43 22.95 4.48
CA GLN A 414 26.11 21.91 5.27
C GLN A 414 27.55 22.27 5.70
N GLY A 415 28.26 23.09 4.91
CA GLY A 415 29.63 23.50 5.22
C GLY A 415 30.57 22.31 5.35
N THR A 416 31.06 22.05 6.56
CA THR A 416 32.00 20.96 6.89
C THR A 416 31.40 19.88 7.79
N VAL A 417 30.08 19.90 8.02
CA VAL A 417 29.42 18.96 8.93
C VAL A 417 29.50 17.52 8.41
N LYS A 418 29.98 16.60 9.27
CA LYS A 418 30.10 15.15 9.02
C LYS A 418 29.86 14.34 10.30
N VAL A 419 29.65 13.03 10.16
CA VAL A 419 29.59 12.09 11.29
C VAL A 419 31.02 11.77 11.76
N LYS A 420 31.23 11.71 13.07
CA LYS A 420 32.50 11.27 13.68
C LYS A 420 32.77 9.80 13.40
N ALA A 421 34.04 9.44 13.24
CA ALA A 421 34.44 8.05 12.98
C ALA A 421 33.91 7.06 14.04
N GLU A 422 33.89 7.43 15.33
CA GLU A 422 33.33 6.59 16.39
C GLU A 422 31.82 6.30 16.28
N CYS A 423 31.05 7.09 15.52
CA CYS A 423 29.61 6.94 15.35
C CYS A 423 29.17 6.60 13.92
N ALA A 424 30.10 6.56 12.96
CA ALA A 424 29.79 6.40 11.54
C ALA A 424 29.33 4.97 11.15
N ALA A 425 29.34 4.04 12.10
CA ALA A 425 28.85 2.67 11.95
C ALA A 425 27.34 2.63 11.63
N GLY A 426 26.98 2.67 10.35
CA GLY A 426 25.60 2.59 9.89
C GLY A 426 24.95 3.91 9.45
N TYR A 427 25.58 5.08 9.65
CA TYR A 427 24.89 6.37 9.58
C TYR A 427 25.40 7.32 8.49
N GLY A 428 24.47 7.90 7.73
CA GLY A 428 24.70 9.06 6.85
C GLY A 428 24.02 10.32 7.40
N ILE A 429 24.23 11.47 6.76
CA ILE A 429 23.55 12.73 7.11
C ILE A 429 22.80 13.32 5.91
N ILE A 430 21.61 13.85 6.17
CA ILE A 430 20.85 14.71 5.24
C ILE A 430 20.77 16.09 5.88
N PHE A 431 21.56 17.04 5.37
CA PHE A 431 21.44 18.43 5.80
C PHE A 431 20.18 19.03 5.17
N LYS A 432 19.16 19.32 5.99
CA LYS A 432 17.90 19.93 5.53
C LYS A 432 18.13 21.43 5.40
N ASP A 433 17.74 22.00 4.25
CA ASP A 433 17.91 23.43 3.96
C ASP A 433 17.35 24.29 5.10
N SER A 434 18.19 25.18 5.62
CA SER A 434 17.89 26.05 6.76
C SER A 434 18.16 27.50 6.36
N THR A 435 17.35 28.45 6.81
CA THR A 435 17.51 29.88 6.49
C THR A 435 17.70 30.74 7.73
N LEU A 436 18.55 31.77 7.60
CA LEU A 436 18.67 32.87 8.56
C LEU A 436 17.79 34.03 8.09
N THR A 437 16.84 34.45 8.93
CA THR A 437 16.04 35.66 8.68
C THR A 437 16.69 36.89 9.32
N VAL A 438 17.08 37.87 8.52
CA VAL A 438 17.56 39.17 8.99
C VAL A 438 16.40 40.15 8.97
N THR A 439 16.12 40.77 10.11
CA THR A 439 15.01 41.72 10.31
C THR A 439 15.52 43.16 10.43
N ALA A 440 14.72 44.11 9.93
CA ALA A 440 15.06 45.54 10.00
C ALA A 440 15.04 46.05 11.45
N ARG A 441 15.99 46.94 11.78
CA ARG A 441 16.06 47.55 13.12
C ARG A 441 14.93 48.56 13.32
N GLU A 442 14.10 48.38 14.36
CA GLU A 442 13.04 49.35 14.68
C GLU A 442 13.61 50.74 15.02
N VAL A 443 13.00 51.78 14.46
CA VAL A 443 13.33 53.19 14.72
C VAL A 443 12.17 53.85 15.47
N THR A 444 12.28 53.95 16.79
CA THR A 444 11.19 54.46 17.66
C THR A 444 11.05 56.00 17.60
N PRO A 445 9.86 56.55 17.26
CA PRO A 445 9.57 57.99 17.39
C PRO A 445 9.21 58.39 18.85
N PRO A 446 9.23 59.70 19.19
CA PRO A 446 9.13 60.16 20.58
C PRO A 446 7.71 60.17 21.18
N LYS A 447 7.66 59.98 22.49
CA LYS A 447 6.47 59.79 23.36
C LYS A 447 5.79 61.11 23.79
N PRO A 448 4.44 61.20 23.75
CA PRO A 448 3.65 62.20 24.50
C PRO A 448 3.31 61.75 25.94
N THR A 449 2.96 62.71 26.82
CA THR A 449 2.69 62.51 28.27
C THR A 449 1.23 62.85 28.70
N PRO A 450 0.77 62.42 29.91
CA PRO A 450 -0.64 62.11 30.19
C PRO A 450 -1.37 63.05 31.19
N PRO A 451 -2.70 62.82 31.37
CA PRO A 451 -3.37 62.67 32.69
C PRO A 451 -4.38 61.46 32.68
N VAL A 452 -5.07 60.96 33.73
CA VAL A 452 -5.07 61.00 35.22
C VAL A 452 -5.91 59.77 35.72
N PRO A 453 -5.78 59.24 36.97
CA PRO A 453 -6.23 57.86 37.30
C PRO A 453 -7.48 57.71 38.22
N ASP A 454 -7.70 56.47 38.72
CA ASP A 454 -8.54 55.96 39.83
C ASP A 454 -9.99 55.47 39.55
N PRO A 455 -10.59 54.52 40.34
CA PRO A 455 -10.02 53.24 40.85
C PRO A 455 -11.00 52.03 40.95
N THR A 456 -10.50 50.92 41.54
CA THR A 456 -11.21 49.84 42.30
C THR A 456 -12.05 48.73 41.62
N GLU A 457 -11.57 47.48 41.80
CA GLU A 457 -12.32 46.22 42.04
C GLU A 457 -13.39 46.35 43.16
N PRO A 458 -14.46 45.49 43.27
CA PRO A 458 -14.28 44.05 43.58
C PRO A 458 -15.40 43.01 43.26
N VAL A 459 -14.96 41.73 43.18
CA VAL A 459 -15.57 40.47 43.73
C VAL A 459 -16.93 39.90 43.23
N GLN A 460 -16.90 38.58 43.07
CA GLN A 460 -17.91 37.56 42.69
C GLN A 460 -19.18 37.47 43.58
N PRO A 461 -20.30 36.93 43.04
CA PRO A 461 -20.98 35.82 43.73
C PRO A 461 -21.48 34.67 42.81
N THR A 462 -21.85 33.55 43.43
CA THR A 462 -22.49 32.31 42.89
C THR A 462 -23.25 31.66 44.07
N PRO A 463 -24.29 30.79 43.98
CA PRO A 463 -24.95 30.11 42.85
C PRO A 463 -26.51 30.34 42.79
N THR A 464 -27.33 29.78 41.86
CA THR A 464 -28.00 28.45 41.93
C THR A 464 -28.90 28.14 40.67
N PRO A 465 -29.29 26.86 40.41
CA PRO A 465 -29.95 26.35 39.16
C PRO A 465 -31.51 26.47 39.17
N PRO A 466 -32.33 26.06 38.14
CA PRO A 466 -32.13 25.00 37.11
C PRO A 466 -32.76 25.22 35.69
N VAL A 467 -32.64 24.20 34.80
CA VAL A 467 -33.67 23.59 33.90
C VAL A 467 -32.97 22.63 32.91
N PRO A 468 -33.51 21.41 32.62
CA PRO A 468 -32.81 20.41 31.81
C PRO A 468 -33.01 20.63 30.30
N ASN A 469 -31.96 20.50 29.49
CA ASN A 469 -32.06 20.54 28.02
C ASN A 469 -31.06 19.59 27.34
N ALA A 470 -31.57 18.88 26.33
CA ALA A 470 -30.91 18.10 25.25
C ALA A 470 -29.64 17.26 25.55
N GLY A 471 -29.68 15.99 25.17
CA GLY A 471 -28.46 15.18 24.95
C GLY A 471 -27.75 15.57 23.66
N ASN A 472 -26.64 14.90 23.31
CA ASN A 472 -26.04 15.06 21.98
C ASN A 472 -27.07 14.62 20.93
N MET A 473 -27.35 15.43 19.91
CA MET A 473 -28.19 15.02 18.79
C MET A 473 -27.32 14.73 17.56
N PHE A 474 -27.47 13.52 17.03
CA PHE A 474 -26.71 13.02 15.89
C PHE A 474 -27.57 12.99 14.63
N TYR A 475 -26.92 13.30 13.52
CA TYR A 475 -27.45 13.27 12.17
C TYR A 475 -26.47 12.41 11.36
N VAL A 476 -26.87 11.20 11.03
CA VAL A 476 -26.06 10.26 10.24
C VAL A 476 -26.58 10.27 8.81
N SER A 477 -25.66 10.28 7.84
CA SER A 477 -26.00 10.04 6.44
C SER A 477 -24.82 9.35 5.77
N ASN A 478 -25.11 8.23 5.12
CA ASN A 478 -24.13 7.27 4.60
C ASN A 478 -23.60 7.75 3.24
N ASN A 479 -23.33 9.06 3.15
CA ASN A 479 -23.07 9.75 1.90
C ASN A 479 -22.46 11.14 2.14
N TRP A 480 -21.22 11.29 1.68
CA TRP A 480 -20.46 12.54 1.61
C TRP A 480 -21.15 13.74 0.93
N THR A 481 -22.26 13.54 0.22
CA THR A 481 -23.00 14.59 -0.50
C THR A 481 -24.45 14.77 -0.04
N ALA A 482 -24.91 13.98 0.94
CA ALA A 482 -26.27 14.10 1.45
C ALA A 482 -26.52 15.46 2.11
N THR A 483 -27.73 15.99 1.91
CA THR A 483 -28.20 17.25 2.51
C THR A 483 -29.31 17.03 3.54
N VAL A 484 -29.71 15.76 3.72
CA VAL A 484 -30.68 15.25 4.70
C VAL A 484 -30.03 14.08 5.43
N ALA A 485 -30.35 13.92 6.71
CA ALA A 485 -29.90 12.79 7.50
C ALA A 485 -30.86 11.61 7.34
N GLU A 486 -30.33 10.40 7.31
CA GLU A 486 -31.09 9.15 7.23
C GLU A 486 -31.51 8.72 8.64
N HIS A 487 -30.59 8.84 9.60
CA HIS A 487 -30.85 8.62 11.01
C HIS A 487 -30.68 9.93 11.81
N MET A 488 -31.67 10.21 12.67
CA MET A 488 -31.68 11.34 13.59
C MET A 488 -32.07 10.86 14.99
N PHE A 489 -31.15 10.95 15.94
CA PHE A 489 -31.39 10.45 17.31
C PHE A 489 -30.60 11.23 18.35
N SER A 490 -30.92 11.01 19.63
CA SER A 490 -30.17 11.59 20.75
C SER A 490 -29.60 10.51 21.67
N TYR A 491 -28.32 10.63 21.99
CA TYR A 491 -27.63 9.70 22.88
C TYR A 491 -26.62 10.44 23.77
N GLY A 492 -26.45 9.96 25.02
CA GLY A 492 -25.67 10.66 26.04
C GLY A 492 -26.23 12.02 26.47
N ARG A 493 -25.38 12.82 27.11
CA ARG A 493 -25.64 14.20 27.56
C ARG A 493 -24.72 15.17 26.81
N ALA A 494 -25.14 16.43 26.68
CA ALA A 494 -24.39 17.46 25.94
C ALA A 494 -22.95 17.76 26.43
N GLY A 495 -22.54 17.23 27.59
CA GLY A 495 -21.17 17.34 28.11
C GLY A 495 -20.39 16.03 28.12
N ASP A 496 -20.93 14.94 27.57
CA ASP A 496 -20.21 13.67 27.43
C ASP A 496 -19.32 13.74 26.17
N GLN A 497 -18.10 13.18 26.25
CA GLN A 497 -17.24 12.96 25.08
C GLN A 497 -17.88 11.86 24.23
N VAL A 498 -17.93 12.05 22.91
CA VAL A 498 -18.49 11.07 21.95
C VAL A 498 -17.35 10.32 21.29
N LEU A 499 -17.57 9.03 21.06
CA LEU A 499 -16.67 8.07 20.42
C LEU A 499 -17.49 7.25 19.42
N VAL A 500 -16.83 6.74 18.38
CA VAL A 500 -17.41 5.90 17.31
C VAL A 500 -16.58 4.63 17.21
N GLY A 501 -17.21 3.55 16.75
CA GLY A 501 -16.64 2.21 16.61
C GLY A 501 -17.70 1.13 16.38
N ASP A 502 -17.29 -0.03 15.87
CA ASP A 502 -18.03 -1.29 15.78
C ASP A 502 -17.77 -2.16 17.03
N TRP A 503 -18.69 -2.10 17.99
CA TRP A 503 -18.51 -2.75 19.29
C TRP A 503 -18.89 -4.24 19.34
N ASP A 504 -19.50 -4.80 18.29
CA ASP A 504 -19.89 -6.22 18.24
C ASP A 504 -19.36 -7.01 17.03
N GLY A 505 -18.72 -6.36 16.07
CA GLY A 505 -18.01 -6.97 14.96
C GLY A 505 -18.95 -7.41 13.85
N ASP A 506 -19.95 -6.59 13.55
CA ASP A 506 -20.88 -6.80 12.44
C ASP A 506 -20.57 -5.94 11.19
N GLY A 507 -19.55 -5.09 11.28
CA GLY A 507 -19.09 -4.15 10.26
C GLY A 507 -19.77 -2.78 10.31
N VAL A 508 -20.62 -2.50 11.32
CA VAL A 508 -21.39 -1.25 11.37
C VAL A 508 -20.99 -0.36 12.55
N ASP A 509 -20.49 0.83 12.21
CA ASP A 509 -20.14 1.86 13.17
C ASP A 509 -21.33 2.39 13.95
N THR A 510 -21.14 2.51 15.26
CA THR A 510 -22.15 3.05 16.17
C THR A 510 -21.51 3.96 17.21
N PHE A 511 -22.18 4.25 18.33
CA PHE A 511 -21.80 5.38 19.19
C PHE A 511 -21.58 4.98 20.65
N ALA A 512 -20.42 5.34 21.18
CA ALA A 512 -20.17 5.36 22.62
C ALA A 512 -20.11 6.80 23.15
N VAL A 513 -20.45 6.98 24.43
CA VAL A 513 -20.22 8.25 25.13
C VAL A 513 -19.48 8.03 26.44
N ARG A 514 -18.57 8.95 26.77
CA ARG A 514 -17.73 8.91 27.98
C ARG A 514 -18.06 10.07 28.91
N ARG A 515 -18.32 9.76 30.18
CA ARG A 515 -18.58 10.74 31.24
C ARG A 515 -17.60 10.53 32.39
N GLY A 516 -16.59 11.39 32.47
CA GLY A 516 -15.46 11.17 33.37
C GLY A 516 -14.67 9.93 32.92
N ASN A 517 -14.68 8.87 33.73
CA ASN A 517 -14.09 7.58 33.38
C ASN A 517 -15.12 6.47 33.10
N ILE A 518 -16.41 6.80 33.02
CA ILE A 518 -17.47 5.83 32.71
C ILE A 518 -17.81 5.90 31.22
N LEU A 519 -17.76 4.74 30.56
CA LEU A 519 -18.15 4.52 29.17
C LEU A 519 -19.58 3.98 29.10
N TYR A 520 -20.31 4.43 28.08
CA TYR A 520 -21.68 4.06 27.76
C TYR A 520 -21.71 3.70 26.26
N VAL A 521 -21.57 2.43 25.94
CA VAL A 521 -21.45 1.92 24.57
C VAL A 521 -22.83 1.53 24.04
N LYS A 522 -23.08 1.74 22.75
CA LYS A 522 -24.37 1.47 22.13
C LYS A 522 -24.24 0.99 20.68
N ASN A 523 -24.61 -0.27 20.47
CA ASN A 523 -24.55 -1.02 19.22
C ASN A 523 -25.81 -0.72 18.37
N SER A 524 -26.12 0.56 18.18
CA SER A 524 -27.19 1.00 17.28
C SER A 524 -27.23 2.52 17.10
N VAL A 525 -27.48 2.98 15.87
CA VAL A 525 -27.72 4.39 15.50
C VAL A 525 -29.11 4.91 15.95
N GLN A 526 -29.46 4.66 17.21
CA GLN A 526 -30.75 5.02 17.82
C GLN A 526 -30.56 5.56 19.25
N GLY A 527 -31.53 6.35 19.72
CA GLY A 527 -31.54 6.80 21.11
C GLY A 527 -31.96 5.69 22.07
N GLY A 528 -31.54 5.75 23.33
CA GLY A 528 -31.95 4.77 24.33
C GLY A 528 -31.02 4.66 25.53
N GLN A 529 -31.10 3.53 26.22
CA GLN A 529 -30.06 3.11 27.16
C GLN A 529 -28.83 2.63 26.38
N ALA A 530 -27.69 2.67 27.07
CA ALA A 530 -26.46 2.02 26.65
C ALA A 530 -26.60 0.50 26.78
N ASP A 531 -25.96 -0.22 25.87
CA ASP A 531 -25.94 -1.68 25.82
C ASP A 531 -24.82 -2.23 26.73
N HIS A 532 -23.68 -1.52 26.79
CA HIS A 532 -22.63 -1.76 27.80
C HIS A 532 -22.32 -0.49 28.61
N VAL A 533 -22.13 -0.64 29.94
CA VAL A 533 -21.72 0.44 30.84
C VAL A 533 -20.63 -0.04 31.79
N PHE A 534 -19.45 0.55 31.69
CA PHE A 534 -18.29 0.18 32.52
C PHE A 534 -17.37 1.39 32.76
N SER A 535 -16.42 1.25 33.69
CA SER A 535 -15.41 2.28 33.95
C SER A 535 -14.04 1.85 33.43
N TYR A 536 -13.34 2.75 32.73
CA TYR A 536 -11.95 2.53 32.33
C TYR A 536 -11.12 3.81 32.36
N GLY A 537 -9.85 3.68 32.77
CA GLY A 537 -8.94 4.79 32.98
C GLY A 537 -9.37 5.79 34.07
N ARG A 538 -8.78 6.98 34.01
CA ARG A 538 -9.08 8.15 34.85
C ARG A 538 -9.85 9.18 34.03
N ALA A 539 -10.63 10.03 34.70
CA ALA A 539 -11.40 11.11 34.06
C ALA A 539 -10.52 12.19 33.39
N SER A 540 -9.21 12.19 33.67
CA SER A 540 -8.20 13.08 33.06
C SER A 540 -7.44 12.44 31.90
N ASP A 541 -7.61 11.14 31.65
CA ASP A 541 -6.92 10.46 30.57
C ASP A 541 -7.57 10.80 29.23
N GLU A 542 -6.78 11.04 28.20
CA GLU A 542 -7.25 11.05 26.81
C GLU A 542 -7.67 9.62 26.42
N ILE A 543 -8.59 9.46 25.46
CA ILE A 543 -9.12 8.14 25.06
C ILE A 543 -9.25 8.07 23.55
N VAL A 544 -8.96 6.89 23.02
CA VAL A 544 -9.07 6.50 21.62
C VAL A 544 -9.74 5.13 21.52
N VAL A 545 -10.22 4.79 20.33
CA VAL A 545 -11.01 3.58 20.02
C VAL A 545 -10.28 2.81 18.93
N GLY A 546 -10.37 1.49 18.96
CA GLY A 546 -9.85 0.65 17.90
C GLY A 546 -9.98 -0.85 18.18
N ASP A 547 -9.90 -1.67 17.13
CA ASP A 547 -9.67 -3.12 17.20
C ASP A 547 -8.18 -3.42 17.46
N PHE A 548 -7.80 -3.41 18.73
CA PHE A 548 -6.41 -3.60 19.15
C PHE A 548 -5.94 -5.07 19.21
N ASP A 549 -6.74 -6.06 18.79
CA ASP A 549 -6.26 -7.45 18.63
C ASP A 549 -6.71 -8.20 17.36
N GLY A 550 -7.39 -7.53 16.43
CA GLY A 550 -7.81 -8.10 15.15
C GLY A 550 -8.94 -9.13 15.29
N ASP A 551 -9.80 -8.94 16.29
CA ASP A 551 -10.96 -9.79 16.59
C ASP A 551 -12.25 -9.34 15.85
N GLY A 552 -12.14 -8.21 15.14
CA GLY A 552 -13.18 -7.49 14.43
C GLY A 552 -13.96 -6.51 15.29
N LYS A 553 -13.51 -6.15 16.51
CA LYS A 553 -14.29 -5.31 17.44
C LYS A 553 -13.52 -4.17 18.06
N ASP A 554 -14.17 -3.02 18.03
CA ASP A 554 -13.69 -1.83 18.67
C ASP A 554 -13.72 -1.90 20.19
N THR A 555 -12.59 -1.52 20.78
CA THR A 555 -12.39 -1.43 22.21
C THR A 555 -11.77 -0.08 22.58
N PHE A 556 -10.98 0.02 23.66
CA PHE A 556 -10.55 1.32 24.17
C PHE A 556 -9.11 1.35 24.67
N ALA A 557 -8.35 2.34 24.22
CA ALA A 557 -7.07 2.70 24.83
C ALA A 557 -7.15 4.06 25.52
N VAL A 558 -6.62 4.16 26.74
CA VAL A 558 -6.51 5.43 27.47
C VAL A 558 -5.06 5.90 27.57
N ARG A 559 -4.83 7.19 27.34
CA ARG A 559 -3.50 7.77 27.17
C ARG A 559 -3.13 8.71 28.32
N ARG A 560 -1.88 8.62 28.78
CA ARG A 560 -1.28 9.41 29.86
C ARG A 560 0.10 9.90 29.47
N GLY A 561 0.21 11.14 29.02
CA GLY A 561 1.44 11.63 28.40
C GLY A 561 1.67 10.87 27.09
N ASN A 562 2.76 10.11 26.98
CA ASN A 562 3.02 9.24 25.84
C ASN A 562 2.73 7.74 26.11
N ALA A 563 2.20 7.39 27.29
CA ALA A 563 1.85 6.01 27.62
C ALA A 563 0.40 5.70 27.22
N TYR A 564 0.21 4.66 26.42
CA TYR A 564 -1.08 4.11 26.04
C TYR A 564 -1.38 2.87 26.87
N HIS A 565 -2.61 2.78 27.38
CA HIS A 565 -3.10 1.67 28.16
C HIS A 565 -4.27 1.05 27.41
N VAL A 566 -4.00 -0.04 26.69
CA VAL A 566 -4.94 -0.73 25.79
C VAL A 566 -5.78 -1.72 26.60
N LEU A 567 -7.07 -1.84 26.28
CA LEU A 567 -8.02 -2.76 26.91
C LEU A 567 -8.88 -3.40 25.82
N ASN A 568 -8.72 -4.71 25.61
CA ASN A 568 -9.36 -5.46 24.54
C ASN A 568 -10.69 -6.07 25.04
N SER A 569 -11.49 -5.26 25.74
CA SER A 569 -12.77 -5.71 26.31
C SER A 569 -13.72 -4.58 26.70
N LEU A 570 -15.02 -4.83 26.53
CA LEU A 570 -16.10 -3.91 26.93
C LEU A 570 -16.49 -4.03 28.42
N HIS A 571 -15.50 -4.23 29.30
CA HIS A 571 -15.72 -4.34 30.75
C HIS A 571 -14.58 -3.72 31.57
N SER A 572 -14.86 -3.34 32.82
CA SER A 572 -13.84 -2.77 33.71
C SER A 572 -12.72 -3.78 34.02
N GLY A 573 -11.49 -3.43 33.68
CA GLY A 573 -10.30 -4.24 33.92
C GLY A 573 -9.03 -3.41 34.18
N ALA A 574 -7.91 -4.11 34.31
CA ALA A 574 -6.59 -3.53 34.06
C ALA A 574 -6.39 -3.41 32.54
N ALA A 575 -5.37 -2.65 32.11
CA ALA A 575 -4.95 -2.65 30.71
C ALA A 575 -4.30 -4.00 30.36
N ASP A 576 -4.65 -4.55 29.19
CA ASP A 576 -4.07 -5.77 28.65
C ASP A 576 -2.65 -5.51 28.13
N GLN A 577 -2.42 -4.33 27.53
CA GLN A 577 -1.10 -3.88 27.09
C GLN A 577 -0.81 -2.42 27.48
N VAL A 578 0.47 -2.11 27.68
CA VAL A 578 0.95 -0.73 27.87
C VAL A 578 2.13 -0.46 26.93
N ILE A 579 1.99 0.53 26.05
CA ILE A 579 3.03 0.94 25.07
C ILE A 579 3.31 2.44 25.16
N TYR A 580 4.49 2.86 24.69
CA TYR A 580 4.95 4.25 24.74
C TYR A 580 5.19 4.78 23.33
N TYR A 581 4.41 5.76 22.90
CA TYR A 581 4.46 6.30 21.54
C TYR A 581 4.14 7.80 21.47
N GLY A 582 4.82 8.53 20.57
CA GLY A 582 4.70 9.98 20.44
C GLY A 582 5.18 10.80 21.66
N ARG A 583 4.81 12.07 21.69
CA ARG A 583 5.05 13.03 22.79
C ARG A 583 3.74 13.41 23.48
N ALA A 584 3.83 13.78 24.75
CA ALA A 584 2.67 14.07 25.61
C ALA A 584 1.70 15.17 25.12
N ASN A 585 2.12 16.03 24.18
CA ASN A 585 1.31 17.11 23.63
C ASN A 585 0.90 16.88 22.16
N ASP A 586 1.27 15.75 21.55
CA ASP A 586 0.79 15.40 20.22
C ASP A 586 -0.69 15.01 20.29
N ALA A 587 -1.48 15.37 19.27
CA ALA A 587 -2.83 14.82 19.09
C ALA A 587 -2.72 13.36 18.63
N VAL A 588 -3.69 12.51 19.00
CA VAL A 588 -3.66 11.07 18.70
C VAL A 588 -4.87 10.61 17.89
N TYR A 589 -4.64 9.61 17.04
CA TYR A 589 -5.58 8.90 16.19
C TYR A 589 -5.26 7.40 16.23
N THR A 590 -6.22 6.55 15.90
CA THR A 590 -6.12 5.08 15.93
C THR A 590 -6.95 4.50 14.81
N GLY A 591 -6.40 3.51 14.09
CA GLY A 591 -6.97 2.93 12.89
C GLY A 591 -6.03 1.90 12.23
N ASP A 592 -6.51 1.20 11.20
CA ASP A 592 -5.79 0.17 10.45
C ASP A 592 -4.96 0.80 9.31
N PHE A 593 -3.75 1.24 9.65
CA PHE A 593 -2.90 2.01 8.75
C PHE A 593 -2.18 1.19 7.67
N ASP A 594 -2.30 -0.15 7.64
CA ASP A 594 -1.75 -1.00 6.58
C ASP A 594 -2.65 -2.14 6.06
N GLY A 595 -3.92 -2.15 6.45
CA GLY A 595 -4.93 -3.07 5.94
C GLY A 595 -4.72 -4.50 6.43
N ASP A 596 -4.26 -4.67 7.68
CA ASP A 596 -4.04 -5.98 8.29
C ASP A 596 -5.16 -6.42 9.26
N GLY A 597 -6.11 -5.53 9.53
CA GLY A 597 -7.25 -5.70 10.42
C GLY A 597 -6.96 -5.34 11.88
N VAL A 598 -5.81 -4.74 12.21
CA VAL A 598 -5.46 -4.35 13.59
C VAL A 598 -5.24 -2.84 13.71
N ASP A 599 -6.04 -2.21 14.57
CA ASP A 599 -5.90 -0.79 14.84
C ASP A 599 -4.65 -0.47 15.63
N THR A 600 -3.92 0.50 15.11
CA THR A 600 -2.62 0.90 15.61
C THR A 600 -2.60 2.41 15.87
N PHE A 601 -1.45 3.01 16.22
CA PHE A 601 -1.42 4.39 16.74
C PHE A 601 -0.79 5.37 15.76
N ALA A 602 -1.50 6.47 15.50
CA ALA A 602 -0.93 7.65 14.85
C ALA A 602 -0.92 8.86 15.79
N VAL A 603 0.10 9.70 15.67
CA VAL A 603 0.16 11.00 16.36
C VAL A 603 0.43 12.14 15.40
N ARG A 604 -0.15 13.31 15.66
CA ARG A 604 -0.01 14.51 14.83
C ARG A 604 0.67 15.64 15.59
N ARG A 605 1.67 16.26 14.96
CA ARG A 605 2.36 17.46 15.45
C ARG A 605 2.36 18.54 14.37
N GLY A 606 1.55 19.58 14.60
CA GLY A 606 1.26 20.57 13.57
C GLY A 606 0.60 19.91 12.36
N ASN A 607 1.20 20.02 11.17
CA ASN A 607 0.75 19.31 9.97
C ASN A 607 1.47 17.98 9.70
N MET A 608 2.39 17.54 10.56
CA MET A 608 3.08 16.25 10.44
C MET A 608 2.27 15.15 11.12
N TYR A 609 2.04 14.05 10.40
CA TYR A 609 1.53 12.79 10.92
C TYR A 609 2.69 11.80 11.11
N TYR A 610 2.62 11.04 12.19
CA TYR A 610 3.54 9.99 12.56
C TYR A 610 2.70 8.74 12.84
N VAL A 611 2.65 7.84 11.88
CA VAL A 611 1.80 6.65 11.89
C VAL A 611 2.61 5.43 12.28
N LYS A 612 2.01 4.53 13.04
CA LYS A 612 2.64 3.29 13.49
C LYS A 612 1.77 2.11 13.08
N ASN A 613 2.38 1.07 12.53
CA ASN A 613 1.73 -0.14 12.03
C ASN A 613 1.94 -1.32 12.99
N SER A 614 1.97 -1.03 14.29
CA SER A 614 2.14 -2.05 15.33
C SER A 614 1.85 -1.49 16.72
N ILE A 615 1.21 -2.30 17.57
CA ILE A 615 0.97 -2.00 18.98
C ILE A 615 2.27 -2.25 19.78
N ALA A 616 3.26 -1.38 19.54
CA ALA A 616 4.59 -1.45 20.12
C ALA A 616 5.10 -0.07 20.53
N SER A 617 6.11 -0.04 21.40
CA SER A 617 6.86 1.21 21.67
C SER A 617 7.93 1.40 20.59
N GLY A 618 8.23 2.64 20.21
CA GLY A 618 9.29 2.92 19.24
C GLY A 618 9.03 4.16 18.39
N VAL A 619 9.65 4.19 17.21
CA VAL A 619 9.41 5.21 16.18
C VAL A 619 8.16 4.89 15.37
N ALA A 620 7.76 5.86 14.55
CA ALA A 620 6.73 5.75 13.53
C ALA A 620 7.23 4.96 12.33
N ASP A 621 6.32 4.22 11.70
CA ASP A 621 6.57 3.41 10.52
C ASP A 621 6.30 4.23 9.23
N SER A 622 5.38 5.21 9.28
CA SER A 622 5.21 6.25 8.24
C SER A 622 5.19 7.67 8.83
N VAL A 623 5.79 8.63 8.12
CA VAL A 623 5.85 10.04 8.53
C VAL A 623 5.64 10.96 7.32
N PHE A 624 4.59 11.77 7.34
CA PHE A 624 4.23 12.66 6.22
C PHE A 624 3.60 13.97 6.68
N SER A 625 3.59 14.97 5.79
CA SER A 625 2.88 16.24 6.04
C SER A 625 1.56 16.28 5.28
N TYR A 626 0.46 16.61 5.97
CA TYR A 626 -0.82 16.82 5.32
C TYR A 626 -1.69 17.88 6.04
N GLY A 627 -2.36 18.71 5.25
CA GLY A 627 -3.11 19.85 5.72
C GLY A 627 -2.25 20.98 6.31
N ARG A 628 -2.90 21.81 7.14
CA ARG A 628 -2.30 22.92 7.90
C ARG A 628 -2.43 22.67 9.39
N ASP A 629 -1.57 23.33 10.15
CA ASP A 629 -1.50 23.29 11.62
C ASP A 629 -2.90 23.39 12.29
N GLY A 630 -3.67 24.44 11.96
CA GLY A 630 -5.02 24.68 12.50
C GLY A 630 -6.18 23.95 11.81
N ASP A 631 -5.95 22.99 10.92
CA ASP A 631 -7.04 22.15 10.38
C ASP A 631 -7.42 21.05 11.39
N THR A 632 -8.69 20.67 11.43
CA THR A 632 -9.16 19.52 12.24
C THR A 632 -8.97 18.23 11.46
N THR A 633 -8.26 17.26 12.02
CA THR A 633 -8.13 15.91 11.44
C THR A 633 -9.42 15.12 11.56
N LEU A 634 -9.70 14.33 10.53
CA LEU A 634 -10.67 13.25 10.47
C LEU A 634 -9.90 12.00 9.99
N LEU A 635 -10.30 10.82 10.45
CA LEU A 635 -9.69 9.53 10.12
C LEU A 635 -10.79 8.62 9.54
N GLY A 636 -10.43 7.72 8.63
CA GLY A 636 -11.30 6.68 8.09
C GLY A 636 -10.78 6.03 6.80
N ASP A 637 -11.35 4.89 6.40
CA ASP A 637 -11.26 4.30 5.06
C ASP A 637 -12.23 5.00 4.10
N PHE A 638 -11.75 6.04 3.43
CA PHE A 638 -12.58 6.91 2.62
C PHE A 638 -12.92 6.39 1.21
N ASP A 639 -12.41 5.21 0.81
CA ASP A 639 -12.71 4.59 -0.48
C ASP A 639 -12.94 3.06 -0.49
N GLY A 640 -12.97 2.43 0.67
CA GLY A 640 -13.32 1.01 0.84
C GLY A 640 -12.22 0.06 0.37
N ASP A 641 -10.95 0.41 0.64
CA ASP A 641 -9.80 -0.43 0.32
C ASP A 641 -9.24 -1.22 1.52
N GLY A 642 -9.77 -0.96 2.72
CA GLY A 642 -9.40 -1.55 3.99
C GLY A 642 -8.31 -0.78 4.75
N VAL A 643 -7.86 0.39 4.27
CA VAL A 643 -6.77 1.15 4.90
C VAL A 643 -7.26 2.49 5.44
N ASP A 644 -7.03 2.70 6.74
CA ASP A 644 -7.33 3.96 7.41
C ASP A 644 -6.42 5.10 6.94
N THR A 645 -7.04 6.20 6.53
CA THR A 645 -6.33 7.36 6.00
C THR A 645 -6.85 8.68 6.59
N PHE A 646 -6.22 9.79 6.22
CA PHE A 646 -6.44 11.07 6.89
C PHE A 646 -7.13 12.10 5.99
N ALA A 647 -8.25 12.61 6.47
CA ALA A 647 -8.86 13.83 5.95
C ALA A 647 -8.58 15.02 6.87
N VAL A 648 -8.56 16.23 6.32
CA VAL A 648 -8.46 17.46 7.12
C VAL A 648 -9.60 18.42 6.80
N ARG A 649 -10.16 19.03 7.83
CA ARG A 649 -11.30 19.95 7.74
C ARG A 649 -10.87 21.39 8.03
N ARG A 650 -11.28 22.30 7.15
CA ARG A 650 -11.10 23.75 7.29
C ARG A 650 -12.42 24.46 7.06
N GLY A 651 -13.01 25.01 8.13
CA GLY A 651 -14.37 25.53 8.08
C GLY A 651 -15.37 24.39 7.85
N ASN A 652 -16.14 24.44 6.76
CA ASN A 652 -16.97 23.33 6.32
C ASN A 652 -16.39 22.55 5.12
N THR A 653 -15.20 22.90 4.64
CA THR A 653 -14.51 22.16 3.57
C THR A 653 -13.68 21.03 4.15
N ILE A 654 -13.80 19.84 3.59
CA ILE A 654 -13.03 18.64 3.89
C ILE A 654 -12.12 18.34 2.71
N TYR A 655 -10.89 17.98 3.02
CA TYR A 655 -9.83 17.60 2.11
C TYR A 655 -9.44 16.16 2.46
N VAL A 656 -9.90 15.21 1.69
CA VAL A 656 -9.68 13.77 1.90
C VAL A 656 -8.39 13.34 1.20
N LYS A 657 -7.57 12.53 1.86
CA LYS A 657 -6.39 11.90 1.27
C LYS A 657 -6.47 10.39 1.48
N ASN A 658 -6.62 9.64 0.40
CA ASN A 658 -6.74 8.18 0.39
C ASN A 658 -5.34 7.54 0.32
N SER A 659 -4.39 8.10 1.08
CA SER A 659 -3.03 7.55 1.21
C SER A 659 -2.25 8.23 2.32
N LEU A 660 -1.37 7.48 2.98
CA LEU A 660 -0.48 7.96 4.04
C LEU A 660 0.77 8.69 3.50
N THR A 661 0.56 9.67 2.61
CA THR A 661 1.63 10.38 1.90
C THR A 661 1.38 11.89 1.79
N PRO A 662 2.43 12.73 1.64
CA PRO A 662 2.26 14.15 1.41
C PRO A 662 1.67 14.42 0.02
N GLY A 663 0.80 15.43 -0.10
CA GLY A 663 0.32 15.85 -1.41
C GLY A 663 -0.92 16.74 -1.39
N ALA A 664 -1.52 16.88 -2.57
CA ALA A 664 -2.87 17.41 -2.69
C ALA A 664 -3.89 16.37 -2.17
N ALA A 665 -5.06 16.86 -1.77
CA ALA A 665 -6.21 16.01 -1.45
C ALA A 665 -6.73 15.33 -2.72
N ASP A 666 -7.08 14.05 -2.62
CA ASP A 666 -7.67 13.29 -3.74
C ASP A 666 -9.14 13.70 -3.96
N ARG A 667 -9.83 14.09 -2.87
CA ARG A 667 -11.19 14.62 -2.89
C ARG A 667 -11.32 15.88 -2.03
N VAL A 668 -12.00 16.89 -2.56
CA VAL A 668 -12.33 18.12 -1.81
C VAL A 668 -13.82 18.41 -1.92
N LEU A 669 -14.47 18.60 -0.78
CA LEU A 669 -15.92 18.77 -0.69
C LEU A 669 -16.33 19.63 0.50
N ALA A 670 -17.56 20.15 0.47
CA ALA A 670 -18.13 20.91 1.60
C ALA A 670 -19.21 20.06 2.28
N TYR A 671 -19.08 19.87 3.60
CA TYR A 671 -19.99 19.05 4.38
C TYR A 671 -20.31 19.66 5.76
N GLY A 672 -21.59 19.59 6.13
CA GLY A 672 -22.13 20.19 7.35
C GLY A 672 -21.98 21.72 7.42
N ARG A 673 -22.23 22.27 8.61
CA ARG A 673 -21.98 23.68 8.98
C ARG A 673 -20.63 23.80 9.67
N VAL A 674 -20.02 24.98 9.63
CA VAL A 674 -18.76 25.27 10.35
C VAL A 674 -18.86 24.99 11.86
N SER A 675 -20.05 25.13 12.45
CA SER A 675 -20.33 24.85 13.86
C SER A 675 -20.54 23.37 14.20
N ASP A 676 -20.75 22.51 13.20
CA ASP A 676 -21.05 21.10 13.43
C ASP A 676 -19.76 20.35 13.87
N THR A 677 -19.88 19.47 14.87
CA THR A 677 -18.83 18.48 15.16
C THR A 677 -19.03 17.30 14.21
N LEU A 678 -17.97 16.83 13.55
CA LEU A 678 -18.03 15.66 12.68
C LEU A 678 -17.49 14.43 13.40
N TYR A 679 -18.05 13.30 13.02
CA TYR A 679 -17.56 11.96 13.32
C TYR A 679 -17.54 11.18 12.00
N ILE A 680 -16.59 10.27 11.85
CA ILE A 680 -16.46 9.37 10.71
C ILE A 680 -16.81 7.97 11.20
N GLY A 681 -17.34 7.13 10.31
CA GLY A 681 -17.72 5.74 10.54
C GLY A 681 -18.41 5.13 9.32
N ASP A 682 -18.41 3.81 9.21
CA ASP A 682 -19.21 3.01 8.26
C ASP A 682 -20.58 2.69 8.87
N TRP A 683 -21.59 3.50 8.56
CA TRP A 683 -22.91 3.39 9.18
C TRP A 683 -23.87 2.39 8.49
N ASP A 684 -23.44 1.65 7.46
CA ASP A 684 -24.23 0.56 6.85
C ASP A 684 -23.48 -0.73 6.48
N GLY A 685 -22.17 -0.81 6.75
CA GLY A 685 -21.36 -2.00 6.52
C GLY A 685 -20.98 -2.21 5.05
N ASP A 686 -20.82 -1.12 4.29
CA ASP A 686 -20.37 -1.16 2.89
C ASP A 686 -18.85 -1.06 2.71
N GLY A 687 -18.12 -0.80 3.80
CA GLY A 687 -16.69 -0.63 3.91
C GLY A 687 -16.22 0.82 3.72
N ILE A 688 -17.11 1.79 3.48
CA ILE A 688 -16.72 3.17 3.16
C ILE A 688 -17.12 4.15 4.26
N ASP A 689 -16.10 4.76 4.85
CA ASP A 689 -16.27 5.74 5.90
C ASP A 689 -16.96 7.03 5.42
N THR A 690 -18.00 7.44 6.15
CA THR A 690 -18.81 8.62 5.82
C THR A 690 -19.11 9.50 7.04
N PRO A 691 -19.39 10.81 6.85
CA PRO A 691 -19.47 11.74 7.98
C PRO A 691 -20.86 11.84 8.62
N ALA A 692 -20.95 11.51 9.91
CA ALA A 692 -22.03 11.94 10.79
C ALA A 692 -21.76 13.33 11.40
N VAL A 693 -22.81 14.08 11.74
CA VAL A 693 -22.69 15.36 12.47
C VAL A 693 -23.49 15.41 13.76
N ARG A 694 -22.86 16.00 14.79
CA ARG A 694 -23.52 16.42 16.03
C ARG A 694 -23.79 17.93 16.01
N ARG A 695 -24.98 18.32 16.46
CA ARG A 695 -25.43 19.72 16.59
C ARG A 695 -26.04 20.02 17.96
#